data_AF-A0A8P0P651-F1
#
_entry.id   AF-A0A8P0P651-F1
#
_cell.length_a   1.000
_cell.length_b   1.000
_cell.length_c   1.000
_cell.angle_alpha   90.00
_cell.angle_beta   90.00
_cell.angle_gamma   90.00
#
_symmetry.space_group_name_H-M   'P 1'
#
loop_
_entity.id
_entity.type
_entity.pdbx_description
1 polymer ?
#
loop_
_entity_poly.entity_id
_entity_poly.type
_entity_poly.pdbx_seq_one_letter_code
_entity_poly.pdbx_strand_id
1 'polypeptide(L)'
;MDASTPPTSPSGPQPPPPQPQARSRLNATASVEQDERGAPRAPGPDAANAAAPAAARAPSARSQERADRAGPMKADVEVPFGDVLERAKAGDAKAQTEAGKHYLLLAGTGDEELNNCTAVDWLILAAKQGRREAVKLLRRCLADRKGITFENEQEVKQLSSETDLERAVRKAALVMYWKLNPKKKKQVAVSELLENVGQVNEQEGAAQPGPIPKSLQKQRRVLERLVSSESKSHIAPDDFVEITKKYAKGIIPANLFLQDDDDDELAGKGPEDLPLRLKYPLHAVMEIKEYLIDVASRAGMHWLSSIVPTQHINALIFFFIISNLTIDFFAFFIPLVVFYLSFVSMVICTLKVFQDSRAWESFRTLTGLLLRFEPNLDVEQAEVNFGWNHLEPYVHFLLSVFFVIFSFPIASKDCIPCSELAVVSIFFTATSYVSLSSSAEPYTRRALVTEVAAGLLSLLPTLPCGWQHLKLLGQTFVTVPLGHLVVLNVSVPCLLYVYLLYLFFRMAQLRGFKGTYCYLVPYLVCFMWCELSVVILLESTGLGLARATVGYFLFLFALPVLVAGLALMGVLQLARWFLSLELTKVAVTALLCSVPLLFRWWSKASFSPVAMVKSLTRSSVVKLILVWITAIVLFCWLYVYRSEGMKVYNSTLTWQQYGFLCGPRAWKETNMARTQILCSHLEGHRVTWTGRFKYVRVTEIDNSAEAAINMLPLFVGDWMRCLYGEAYPSCSPGNASTAAEELCRLKLLAKHPCHIRKFDRYKFEITVGMPYSGANGSRGPEEDDVTKDIVLRASGEFKDVLLGLRHGSLIEFSTVLEGRLGSKWPVFELKAIRCLNCMAQLSPARRHVKIEHDWRSTVHGAVKFAFDFFFFPFLSAV
;
A
#
# COMPACT_ATOMS: atom_id res chain seq x y z
N MET A 1 39.07 11.60 -69.34
CA MET A 1 40.53 11.67 -69.53
C MET A 1 41.09 12.45 -68.36
N ASP A 2 42.27 12.04 -67.93
CA ASP A 2 42.99 12.43 -66.72
C ASP A 2 43.76 13.77 -66.96
N ALA A 3 44.44 14.45 -66.02
CA ALA A 3 44.90 14.09 -64.67
C ALA A 3 45.18 15.36 -63.78
N SER A 4 45.92 15.16 -62.68
CA SER A 4 46.77 16.12 -61.91
C SER A 4 46.17 17.19 -60.96
N THR A 5 45.92 16.79 -59.70
CA THR A 5 46.66 17.14 -58.44
C THR A 5 47.59 18.37 -58.34
N PRO A 6 48.02 18.84 -57.13
CA PRO A 6 47.51 18.73 -55.73
C PRO A 6 47.40 20.17 -55.10
N PRO A 7 47.65 20.48 -53.79
CA PRO A 7 47.55 19.78 -52.50
C PRO A 7 46.38 20.41 -51.64
N THR A 8 46.31 20.59 -50.30
CA THR A 8 47.19 20.42 -49.10
C THR A 8 46.31 20.22 -47.83
N SER A 9 46.93 20.01 -46.66
CA SER A 9 46.29 19.75 -45.33
C SER A 9 46.80 20.75 -44.25
N PRO A 10 46.37 20.77 -42.94
CA PRO A 10 46.01 19.63 -42.06
C PRO A 10 44.67 19.75 -41.29
N SER A 11 44.34 18.71 -40.52
CA SER A 11 43.13 18.61 -39.67
C SER A 11 43.46 17.98 -38.30
N GLY A 12 42.60 18.18 -37.29
CA GLY A 12 42.76 17.62 -35.94
C GLY A 12 41.40 17.40 -35.23
N PRO A 13 41.20 16.31 -34.46
CA PRO A 13 39.90 15.93 -33.89
C PRO A 13 39.65 16.40 -32.44
N GLN A 14 38.38 16.37 -32.01
CA GLN A 14 37.93 16.60 -30.62
C GLN A 14 37.60 15.28 -29.87
N PRO A 15 37.65 15.27 -28.52
CA PRO A 15 37.50 14.05 -27.71
C PRO A 15 36.05 13.69 -27.30
N PRO A 16 35.78 12.41 -26.95
CA PRO A 16 34.46 11.92 -26.50
C PRO A 16 34.26 11.96 -24.95
N PRO A 17 33.01 11.81 -24.46
CA PRO A 17 32.68 11.76 -23.02
C PRO A 17 32.87 10.35 -22.40
N PRO A 18 33.12 10.24 -21.07
CA PRO A 18 33.39 8.96 -20.41
C PRO A 18 32.15 8.21 -19.90
N GLN A 19 32.22 6.87 -19.88
CA GLN A 19 31.33 5.96 -19.14
C GLN A 19 32.09 5.30 -17.97
N PRO A 20 31.41 4.94 -16.85
CA PRO A 20 32.00 4.13 -15.80
C PRO A 20 31.83 2.62 -16.06
N GLN A 21 32.91 1.85 -15.98
CA GLN A 21 32.88 0.40 -15.76
C GLN A 21 33.84 0.02 -14.64
N ALA A 22 33.48 -0.98 -13.83
CA ALA A 22 34.30 -1.47 -12.73
C ALA A 22 34.82 -2.89 -13.02
N ARG A 23 36.10 -3.15 -12.72
CA ARG A 23 36.60 -4.51 -12.42
C ARG A 23 37.91 -4.49 -11.64
N SER A 24 38.14 -5.58 -10.91
CA SER A 24 39.14 -5.76 -9.86
C SER A 24 40.25 -6.77 -10.22
N ARG A 25 41.46 -6.60 -9.65
CA ARG A 25 42.46 -7.62 -9.26
C ARG A 25 43.52 -6.91 -8.35
N LEU A 26 43.90 -7.42 -7.17
CA LEU A 26 44.84 -8.53 -6.86
C LEU A 26 46.26 -8.25 -7.39
N ASN A 27 47.39 -8.39 -6.66
CA ASN A 27 47.74 -9.04 -5.37
C ASN A 27 48.93 -8.33 -4.67
N ALA A 28 49.15 -8.58 -3.36
CA ALA A 28 50.49 -8.64 -2.73
C ALA A 28 50.43 -9.38 -1.36
N THR A 29 51.53 -10.02 -0.94
CA THR A 29 51.62 -11.01 0.16
C THR A 29 52.51 -10.56 1.34
N ALA A 30 52.34 -11.21 2.51
CA ALA A 30 53.35 -11.42 3.58
C ALA A 30 53.71 -10.18 4.47
N SER A 31 54.18 -10.29 5.74
CA SER A 31 54.27 -11.38 6.75
C SER A 31 54.90 -10.88 8.09
N VAL A 32 54.93 -11.75 9.13
CA VAL A 32 55.76 -11.68 10.39
C VAL A 32 55.14 -10.93 11.60
N GLU A 33 55.64 -11.25 12.80
CA GLU A 33 55.01 -11.20 14.13
C GLU A 33 55.75 -10.27 15.15
N GLN A 34 55.24 -10.25 16.40
CA GLN A 34 55.91 -9.90 17.68
C GLN A 34 56.36 -8.43 17.91
N ASP A 35 55.78 -7.74 18.90
CA ASP A 35 56.22 -7.58 20.31
C ASP A 35 57.22 -6.40 20.49
N GLU A 36 57.40 -5.75 21.65
CA GLU A 36 56.77 -5.84 22.99
C GLU A 36 56.84 -4.44 23.66
N ARG A 37 56.25 -4.26 24.86
CA ARG A 37 56.95 -3.72 26.06
C ARG A 37 56.05 -3.52 27.29
N GLY A 38 56.34 -4.28 28.35
CA GLY A 38 56.69 -3.67 29.65
C GLY A 38 55.58 -3.41 30.68
N ALA A 39 55.45 -4.34 31.63
CA ALA A 39 54.88 -4.13 32.98
C ALA A 39 56.00 -3.58 33.94
N PRO A 40 55.97 -3.62 35.31
CA PRO A 40 55.00 -4.25 36.24
C PRO A 40 54.76 -3.55 37.63
N ARG A 41 54.04 -4.29 38.51
CA ARG A 41 54.00 -4.26 40.01
C ARG A 41 52.98 -3.39 40.77
N ALA A 42 52.53 -3.95 41.90
CA ALA A 42 51.81 -3.34 43.03
C ALA A 42 52.67 -3.48 44.31
N PRO A 43 52.39 -2.77 45.42
CA PRO A 43 51.36 -3.22 46.40
C PRO A 43 50.54 -2.06 47.03
N GLY A 44 49.69 -2.36 48.03
CA GLY A 44 49.02 -1.37 48.91
C GLY A 44 49.84 -1.00 50.16
N PRO A 45 49.26 -0.43 51.26
CA PRO A 45 47.83 -0.32 51.60
C PRO A 45 47.37 1.08 52.11
N ASP A 46 46.25 1.09 52.87
CA ASP A 46 45.80 2.06 53.90
C ASP A 46 44.91 3.30 53.59
N ALA A 47 43.69 3.21 54.18
CA ALA A 47 43.00 4.19 55.04
C ALA A 47 42.13 5.38 54.53
N ALA A 48 40.93 5.44 55.13
CA ALA A 48 40.18 6.63 55.58
C ALA A 48 39.30 7.49 54.62
N ASN A 49 38.06 7.01 54.43
CA ASN A 49 36.79 7.71 54.73
C ASN A 49 36.14 8.80 53.83
N ALA A 50 34.81 8.64 53.74
CA ALA A 50 33.74 9.67 53.72
C ALA A 50 33.42 10.49 52.45
N ALA A 51 32.52 9.94 51.62
CA ALA A 51 31.24 10.59 51.27
C ALA A 51 30.24 9.56 50.68
N ALA A 52 28.93 9.77 50.83
CA ALA A 52 27.88 8.95 50.21
C ALA A 52 27.42 9.54 48.87
N PRO A 53 26.79 8.73 47.99
CA PRO A 53 25.37 8.99 47.75
C PRO A 53 24.48 7.74 47.46
N ALA A 54 23.16 7.97 47.52
CA ALA A 54 22.08 7.29 46.80
C ALA A 54 22.10 5.75 46.65
N ALA A 55 21.32 5.05 47.49
CA ALA A 55 21.08 3.61 47.34
C ALA A 55 19.94 3.31 46.34
N ALA A 56 20.24 2.48 45.33
CA ALA A 56 19.22 1.72 44.60
C ALA A 56 19.08 0.33 45.24
N ARG A 57 17.85 -0.05 45.65
CA ARG A 57 17.56 -1.41 46.16
C ARG A 57 16.33 -1.99 45.46
N ALA A 58 16.46 -3.25 45.04
CA ALA A 58 15.37 -4.01 44.45
C ALA A 58 14.29 -4.35 45.49
N PRO A 59 12.99 -4.33 45.14
CA PRO A 59 11.91 -4.71 46.04
C PRO A 59 11.79 -6.23 46.16
N SER A 60 12.26 -6.80 47.28
CA SER A 60 12.00 -8.20 47.65
C SER A 60 10.56 -8.36 48.17
N ALA A 61 9.61 -8.47 47.26
CA ALA A 61 8.18 -8.60 47.56
C ALA A 61 7.83 -9.96 48.20
N ARG A 62 8.08 -10.10 49.51
CA ARG A 62 7.43 -11.10 50.37
C ARG A 62 5.92 -10.90 50.27
N SER A 63 5.26 -11.76 49.51
CA SER A 63 3.79 -11.80 49.44
C SER A 63 3.27 -12.77 50.50
N GLN A 64 2.42 -12.26 51.39
CA GLN A 64 2.04 -12.95 52.61
C GLN A 64 0.74 -13.74 52.39
N GLU A 65 0.87 -15.04 52.13
CA GLU A 65 -0.29 -15.92 52.01
C GLU A 65 -0.88 -16.23 53.41
N ARG A 66 -2.20 -16.33 53.50
CA ARG A 66 -2.91 -16.38 54.79
C ARG A 66 -2.69 -17.72 55.49
N ALA A 67 -2.43 -17.65 56.80
CA ALA A 67 -2.67 -18.79 57.67
C ALA A 67 -4.18 -19.00 57.80
N ASP A 68 -4.68 -20.14 57.33
CA ASP A 68 -6.03 -20.61 57.64
C ASP A 68 -5.98 -22.08 58.07
N ARG A 69 -6.74 -22.36 59.12
CA ARG A 69 -6.89 -23.60 59.93
C ARG A 69 -6.08 -24.85 59.57
N ALA A 70 -5.38 -25.36 60.58
CA ALA A 70 -4.97 -26.77 60.65
C ALA A 70 -6.20 -27.70 60.62
N GLY A 71 -6.41 -28.39 59.49
CA GLY A 71 -7.15 -29.65 59.45
C GLY A 71 -6.24 -30.82 59.88
N PRO A 72 -6.80 -32.00 60.21
CA PRO A 72 -6.00 -33.11 60.72
C PRO A 72 -4.98 -33.59 59.68
N MET A 73 -3.75 -33.79 60.16
CA MET A 73 -2.64 -34.39 59.42
C MET A 73 -3.08 -35.77 58.92
N LYS A 74 -3.40 -35.90 57.63
CA LYS A 74 -3.44 -37.21 56.98
C LYS A 74 -2.03 -37.75 57.05
N ALA A 75 -1.85 -38.84 57.80
CA ALA A 75 -0.60 -39.58 57.76
C ALA A 75 -0.34 -39.98 56.30
N ASP A 76 0.82 -39.56 55.78
CA ASP A 76 1.33 -40.12 54.54
C ASP A 76 1.62 -41.60 54.81
N VAL A 77 0.70 -42.45 54.35
CA VAL A 77 1.00 -43.87 54.17
C VAL A 77 2.17 -43.92 53.19
N GLU A 78 3.32 -44.39 53.65
CA GLU A 78 4.50 -44.60 52.81
C GLU A 78 4.15 -45.65 51.75
N VAL A 79 3.67 -45.17 50.60
CA VAL A 79 3.34 -45.99 49.44
C VAL A 79 4.64 -46.68 49.00
N PRO A 80 4.74 -48.02 49.04
CA PRO A 80 5.98 -48.71 48.72
C PRO A 80 6.52 -48.28 47.35
N PHE A 81 7.83 -48.17 47.19
CA PHE A 81 8.39 -47.74 45.89
C PHE A 81 7.96 -48.68 44.74
N GLY A 82 7.69 -49.96 45.03
CA GLY A 82 7.03 -50.89 44.10
C GLY A 82 5.69 -50.36 43.58
N ASP A 83 4.76 -49.99 44.46
CA ASP A 83 3.47 -49.37 44.10
C ASP A 83 3.63 -48.08 43.29
N VAL A 84 4.63 -47.26 43.59
CA VAL A 84 4.92 -46.03 42.83
C VAL A 84 5.40 -46.40 41.43
N LEU A 85 6.28 -47.40 41.30
CA LEU A 85 6.81 -47.87 40.02
C LEU A 85 5.73 -48.57 39.18
N GLU A 86 4.84 -49.34 39.80
CA GLU A 86 3.63 -49.92 39.17
C GLU A 86 2.75 -48.82 38.57
N ARG A 87 2.43 -47.78 39.35
CA ARG A 87 1.61 -46.63 38.90
C ARG A 87 2.33 -45.80 37.82
N ALA A 88 3.66 -45.68 37.90
CA ALA A 88 4.46 -45.00 36.89
C ALA A 88 4.47 -45.75 35.54
N LYS A 89 4.61 -47.09 35.58
CA LYS A 89 4.45 -47.99 34.41
C LYS A 89 3.02 -47.95 33.85
N ALA A 90 2.01 -47.87 34.71
CA ALA A 90 0.60 -47.71 34.32
C ALA A 90 0.28 -46.33 33.71
N GLY A 91 1.21 -45.37 33.77
CA GLY A 91 1.13 -44.09 33.07
C GLY A 91 0.79 -42.87 33.94
N ASP A 92 0.69 -42.99 35.28
CA ASP A 92 0.40 -41.82 36.12
C ASP A 92 1.56 -40.81 36.13
N ALA A 93 1.34 -39.62 35.56
CA ALA A 93 2.31 -38.52 35.56
C ALA A 93 2.80 -38.11 36.95
N LYS A 94 1.99 -38.28 38.02
CA LYS A 94 2.45 -38.04 39.39
C LYS A 94 3.47 -39.11 39.78
N ALA A 95 3.10 -40.39 39.73
CA ALA A 95 3.99 -41.51 40.01
C ALA A 95 5.28 -41.49 39.17
N GLN A 96 5.21 -41.15 37.88
CA GLN A 96 6.39 -40.96 37.01
C GLN A 96 7.31 -39.84 37.50
N THR A 97 6.75 -38.73 38.02
CA THR A 97 7.56 -37.64 38.60
C THR A 97 8.24 -38.09 39.89
N GLU A 98 7.53 -38.81 40.77
CA GLU A 98 8.10 -39.31 42.02
C GLU A 98 9.14 -40.41 41.79
N ALA A 99 8.93 -41.29 40.79
CA ALA A 99 9.94 -42.25 40.32
C ALA A 99 11.19 -41.54 39.80
N GLY A 100 11.03 -40.50 38.96
CA GLY A 100 12.14 -39.67 38.50
C GLY A 100 12.93 -39.04 39.65
N LYS A 101 12.26 -38.47 40.66
CA LYS A 101 12.94 -37.97 41.88
C LYS A 101 13.68 -39.08 42.63
N HIS A 102 13.08 -40.25 42.78
CA HIS A 102 13.69 -41.37 43.50
C HIS A 102 14.96 -41.86 42.81
N TYR A 103 14.97 -41.93 41.47
CA TYR A 103 16.19 -42.22 40.71
C TYR A 103 17.24 -41.10 40.77
N LEU A 104 16.85 -39.81 40.80
CA LEU A 104 17.81 -38.72 41.07
C LEU A 104 18.42 -38.78 42.48
N LEU A 105 17.70 -39.32 43.47
CA LEU A 105 18.22 -39.54 44.82
C LEU A 105 19.14 -40.76 44.86
N LEU A 106 18.76 -41.87 44.23
CA LEU A 106 19.58 -43.07 44.09
C LEU A 106 20.91 -42.79 43.37
N ALA A 107 20.92 -41.89 42.39
CA ALA A 107 22.14 -41.44 41.70
C ALA A 107 23.18 -40.77 42.62
N GLY A 108 22.79 -40.33 43.83
CA GLY A 108 23.71 -39.84 44.86
C GLY A 108 24.28 -40.93 45.79
N THR A 109 23.85 -42.18 45.65
CA THR A 109 24.21 -43.30 46.55
C THR A 109 24.58 -44.61 45.83
N GLY A 110 24.37 -44.68 44.51
CA GLY A 110 24.67 -45.83 43.66
C GLY A 110 25.30 -45.40 42.33
N ASP A 111 25.04 -46.13 41.26
CA ASP A 111 25.51 -45.80 39.91
C ASP A 111 24.96 -44.44 39.44
N GLU A 112 25.82 -43.42 39.37
CA GLU A 112 25.40 -42.07 39.04
C GLU A 112 24.89 -41.94 37.60
N GLU A 113 25.53 -42.59 36.63
CA GLU A 113 25.17 -42.45 35.21
C GLU A 113 23.85 -43.18 34.90
N LEU A 114 23.74 -44.45 35.31
CA LEU A 114 22.55 -45.27 35.05
C LEU A 114 21.30 -44.70 35.74
N ASN A 115 21.42 -44.28 36.99
CA ASN A 115 20.28 -43.73 37.73
C ASN A 115 19.89 -42.33 37.23
N ASN A 116 20.83 -41.47 36.84
CA ASN A 116 20.47 -40.17 36.24
C ASN A 116 19.79 -40.32 34.88
N CYS A 117 20.26 -41.22 34.01
CA CYS A 117 19.58 -41.51 32.73
C CYS A 117 18.17 -42.06 32.97
N THR A 118 18.03 -43.07 33.83
CA THR A 118 16.73 -43.65 34.21
C THR A 118 15.78 -42.58 34.80
N ALA A 119 16.30 -41.65 35.60
CA ALA A 119 15.53 -40.53 36.12
C ALA A 119 15.04 -39.57 35.02
N VAL A 120 15.92 -39.20 34.09
CA VAL A 120 15.57 -38.31 32.97
C VAL A 120 14.47 -38.94 32.10
N ASP A 121 14.53 -40.24 31.82
CA ASP A 121 13.49 -40.93 31.03
C ASP A 121 12.10 -40.88 31.72
N TRP A 122 12.03 -41.14 33.03
CA TRP A 122 10.79 -40.98 33.80
C TRP A 122 10.29 -39.53 33.83
N LEU A 123 11.21 -38.57 33.92
CA LEU A 123 10.87 -37.14 33.90
C LEU A 123 10.43 -36.66 32.51
N ILE A 124 10.96 -37.22 31.42
CA ILE A 124 10.49 -37.00 30.04
C ILE A 124 9.05 -37.49 29.90
N LEU A 125 8.75 -38.71 30.36
CA LEU A 125 7.38 -39.26 30.31
C LEU A 125 6.39 -38.36 31.09
N ALA A 126 6.74 -37.92 32.29
CA ALA A 126 5.91 -37.00 33.07
C ALA A 126 5.79 -35.60 32.44
N ALA A 127 6.85 -35.11 31.79
CA ALA A 127 6.86 -33.81 31.10
C ALA A 127 6.05 -33.84 29.80
N LYS A 128 6.05 -34.95 29.05
CA LYS A 128 5.16 -35.17 27.89
C LYS A 128 3.68 -35.04 28.28
N GLN A 129 3.31 -35.48 29.49
CA GLN A 129 1.98 -35.29 30.08
C GLN A 129 1.73 -33.88 30.66
N GLY A 130 2.66 -32.93 30.47
CA GLY A 130 2.52 -31.53 30.88
C GLY A 130 2.75 -31.26 32.38
N ARG A 131 3.39 -32.18 33.12
CA ARG A 131 3.58 -32.03 34.58
C ARG A 131 4.62 -30.93 34.89
N ARG A 132 4.19 -29.82 35.51
CA ARG A 132 5.03 -28.65 35.86
C ARG A 132 6.30 -29.02 36.64
N GLU A 133 6.19 -29.88 37.64
CA GLU A 133 7.34 -30.27 38.48
C GLU A 133 8.36 -31.13 37.73
N ALA A 134 7.92 -32.02 36.83
CA ALA A 134 8.83 -32.79 35.98
C ALA A 134 9.63 -31.86 35.05
N VAL A 135 8.99 -30.84 34.47
CA VAL A 135 9.67 -29.84 33.62
C VAL A 135 10.68 -28.98 34.42
N LYS A 136 10.41 -28.66 35.69
CA LYS A 136 11.41 -28.02 36.57
C LYS A 136 12.63 -28.92 36.79
N LEU A 137 12.41 -30.20 37.06
CA LEU A 137 13.48 -31.17 37.28
C LEU A 137 14.29 -31.41 36.00
N LEU A 138 13.65 -31.61 34.84
CA LEU A 138 14.34 -31.69 33.55
C LEU A 138 15.19 -30.45 33.25
N ARG A 139 14.69 -29.24 33.54
CA ARG A 139 15.46 -28.00 33.35
C ARG A 139 16.69 -27.95 34.26
N ARG A 140 16.62 -28.54 35.45
CA ARG A 140 17.78 -28.72 36.34
C ARG A 140 18.75 -29.79 35.80
N CYS A 141 18.27 -30.97 35.42
CA CYS A 141 19.09 -32.02 34.81
C CYS A 141 19.83 -31.53 33.55
N LEU A 142 19.18 -30.70 32.72
CA LEU A 142 19.78 -30.09 31.54
C LEU A 142 20.88 -29.07 31.88
N ALA A 143 20.69 -28.27 32.94
CA ALA A 143 21.69 -27.30 33.41
C ALA A 143 22.87 -27.99 34.11
N ASP A 144 22.58 -28.97 34.98
CA ASP A 144 23.55 -29.78 35.72
C ASP A 144 24.18 -30.89 34.84
N ARG A 145 23.79 -30.98 33.55
CA ARG A 145 24.16 -32.00 32.54
C ARG A 145 23.89 -33.47 32.91
N LYS A 146 23.18 -33.74 34.00
CA LYS A 146 22.92 -35.11 34.52
C LYS A 146 21.88 -35.87 33.71
N GLY A 147 22.21 -37.09 33.28
CA GLY A 147 21.29 -38.00 32.56
C GLY A 147 20.97 -37.58 31.12
N ILE A 148 21.74 -36.64 30.56
CA ILE A 148 21.50 -36.09 29.23
C ILE A 148 22.32 -36.88 28.19
N THR A 149 21.64 -37.68 27.38
CA THR A 149 22.25 -38.47 26.28
C THR A 149 22.07 -37.74 24.94
N PHE A 150 22.84 -38.13 23.91
CA PHE A 150 22.67 -37.56 22.56
C PHE A 150 21.24 -37.76 22.02
N GLU A 151 20.60 -38.89 22.36
CA GLU A 151 19.24 -39.22 21.94
C GLU A 151 18.18 -38.39 22.68
N ASN A 152 18.33 -38.19 23.99
CA ASN A 152 17.32 -37.47 24.79
C ASN A 152 17.54 -35.94 24.83
N GLU A 153 18.73 -35.42 24.52
CA GLU A 153 19.06 -33.99 24.67
C GLU A 153 18.10 -33.07 23.89
N GLN A 154 17.75 -33.42 22.65
CA GLN A 154 16.84 -32.62 21.83
C GLN A 154 15.43 -32.56 22.42
N GLU A 155 14.92 -33.67 22.94
CA GLU A 155 13.60 -33.75 23.57
C GLU A 155 13.56 -33.05 24.93
N VAL A 156 14.61 -33.20 25.75
CA VAL A 156 14.77 -32.47 27.01
C VAL A 156 14.86 -30.96 26.76
N LYS A 157 15.60 -30.51 25.74
CA LYS A 157 15.64 -29.09 25.32
C LYS A 157 14.24 -28.60 24.89
N GLN A 158 13.49 -29.39 24.13
CA GLN A 158 12.14 -29.02 23.69
C GLN A 158 11.16 -28.91 24.86
N LEU A 159 11.14 -29.90 25.77
CA LEU A 159 10.21 -29.94 26.92
C LEU A 159 10.58 -28.90 28.01
N SER A 160 11.87 -28.65 28.23
CA SER A 160 12.33 -27.68 29.24
C SER A 160 12.21 -26.21 28.80
N SER A 161 12.11 -25.94 27.49
CA SER A 161 11.87 -24.60 26.94
C SER A 161 10.40 -24.23 26.78
N GLU A 162 9.46 -25.16 26.97
CA GLU A 162 8.02 -24.84 26.90
C GLU A 162 7.57 -23.84 27.97
N THR A 163 6.90 -22.78 27.52
CA THR A 163 6.22 -21.81 28.38
C THR A 163 5.11 -22.47 29.20
N ASP A 164 4.71 -21.84 30.31
CA ASP A 164 3.65 -22.39 31.17
C ASP A 164 2.30 -22.46 30.44
N LEU A 165 2.02 -21.54 29.51
CA LEU A 165 0.89 -21.61 28.58
C LEU A 165 0.97 -22.84 27.66
N GLU A 166 2.11 -23.06 26.99
CA GLU A 166 2.26 -24.20 26.08
C GLU A 166 2.09 -25.54 26.79
N ARG A 167 2.58 -25.65 28.02
CA ARG A 167 2.45 -26.84 28.85
C ARG A 167 1.01 -27.09 29.32
N ALA A 168 0.27 -26.02 29.64
CA ALA A 168 -1.15 -26.10 29.95
C ALA A 168 -1.97 -26.53 28.72
N VAL A 169 -1.69 -25.97 27.53
CA VAL A 169 -2.31 -26.39 26.27
C VAL A 169 -1.98 -27.84 25.93
N ARG A 170 -0.72 -28.28 26.07
CA ARG A 170 -0.29 -29.69 25.91
C ARG A 170 -1.12 -30.62 26.79
N LYS A 171 -1.24 -30.31 28.08
CA LYS A 171 -2.02 -31.10 29.04
C LYS A 171 -3.50 -31.15 28.66
N ALA A 172 -4.12 -30.00 28.36
CA ALA A 172 -5.51 -29.93 27.94
C ALA A 172 -5.79 -30.70 26.64
N ALA A 173 -4.90 -30.57 25.64
CA ALA A 173 -4.99 -31.26 24.36
C ALA A 173 -4.86 -32.78 24.51
N LEU A 174 -3.97 -33.29 25.37
CA LEU A 174 -3.86 -34.72 25.64
C LEU A 174 -5.12 -35.28 26.31
N VAL A 175 -5.68 -34.61 27.32
CA VAL A 175 -6.93 -35.07 27.96
C VAL A 175 -8.10 -35.03 26.98
N MET A 176 -8.18 -34.01 26.13
CA MET A 176 -9.15 -33.93 25.03
C MET A 176 -8.97 -35.08 24.02
N TYR A 177 -7.75 -35.36 23.56
CA TYR A 177 -7.46 -36.45 22.62
C TYR A 177 -7.88 -37.81 23.19
N TRP A 178 -7.56 -38.10 24.45
CA TRP A 178 -7.94 -39.38 25.07
C TRP A 178 -9.44 -39.50 25.36
N LYS A 179 -10.18 -38.39 25.55
CA LYS A 179 -11.65 -38.42 25.53
C LYS A 179 -12.21 -38.71 24.14
N LEU A 180 -11.62 -38.15 23.08
CA LEU A 180 -11.97 -38.39 21.67
C LEU A 180 -11.53 -39.78 21.16
N ASN A 181 -10.70 -40.49 21.92
CA ASN A 181 -10.13 -41.79 21.58
C ASN A 181 -10.40 -42.82 22.71
N PRO A 182 -11.67 -43.16 22.99
CA PRO A 182 -12.03 -44.10 24.07
C PRO A 182 -11.45 -45.51 23.84
N LYS A 183 -11.20 -45.88 22.57
CA LYS A 183 -10.58 -47.14 22.15
C LYS A 183 -9.05 -47.15 22.33
N LYS A 184 -8.44 -46.06 22.80
CA LYS A 184 -7.00 -45.86 23.04
C LYS A 184 -6.08 -46.30 21.89
N LYS A 185 -6.49 -46.08 20.64
CA LYS A 185 -5.68 -46.40 19.45
C LYS A 185 -4.43 -45.50 19.40
N LYS A 186 -3.28 -46.03 18.96
CA LYS A 186 -2.03 -45.25 18.82
C LYS A 186 -2.14 -44.11 17.80
N GLN A 187 -2.92 -44.31 16.75
CA GLN A 187 -3.32 -43.32 15.76
C GLN A 187 -4.83 -43.49 15.50
N VAL A 188 -5.54 -42.39 15.31
CA VAL A 188 -6.99 -42.38 15.03
C VAL A 188 -7.21 -41.76 13.64
N ALA A 189 -8.06 -42.37 12.83
CA ALA A 189 -8.47 -41.77 11.56
C ALA A 189 -9.31 -40.52 11.83
N VAL A 190 -9.15 -39.47 11.01
CA VAL A 190 -9.86 -38.19 11.19
C VAL A 190 -11.37 -38.40 11.44
N SER A 191 -12.05 -39.19 10.61
CA SER A 191 -13.49 -39.49 10.76
C SER A 191 -13.88 -40.08 12.12
N GLU A 192 -13.15 -41.08 12.62
CA GLU A 192 -13.43 -41.70 13.93
C GLU A 192 -13.21 -40.71 15.09
N LEU A 193 -12.31 -39.73 14.93
CA LEU A 193 -12.13 -38.65 15.90
C LEU A 193 -13.32 -37.66 15.87
N LEU A 194 -13.83 -37.33 14.67
CA LEU A 194 -14.99 -36.44 14.46
C LEU A 194 -16.30 -37.06 15.00
N GLU A 195 -16.49 -38.37 14.82
CA GLU A 195 -17.63 -39.12 15.38
C GLU A 195 -17.69 -39.01 16.91
N ASN A 196 -16.55 -39.13 17.60
CA ASN A 196 -16.46 -39.09 19.06
C ASN A 196 -16.56 -37.65 19.64
N VAL A 197 -16.64 -36.59 18.82
CA VAL A 197 -16.75 -35.20 19.31
C VAL A 197 -18.00 -34.98 20.17
N GLY A 198 -19.09 -35.73 19.94
CA GLY A 198 -20.29 -35.69 20.78
C GLY A 198 -20.01 -36.10 22.24
N GLN A 199 -19.16 -37.10 22.46
CA GLN A 199 -18.88 -37.69 23.78
C GLN A 199 -18.04 -36.76 24.68
N VAL A 200 -17.43 -35.72 24.12
CA VAL A 200 -16.63 -34.74 24.89
C VAL A 200 -17.47 -34.02 25.96
N ASN A 201 -18.79 -33.90 25.74
CA ASN A 201 -19.66 -32.99 26.49
C ASN A 201 -20.74 -33.71 27.36
N GLU A 202 -20.73 -35.03 27.49
CA GLU A 202 -21.75 -35.82 28.22
C GLU A 202 -21.66 -35.72 29.76
N GLN A 203 -20.89 -34.77 30.30
CA GLN A 203 -20.53 -34.74 31.73
C GLN A 203 -21.38 -33.75 32.57
N GLU A 204 -22.40 -33.11 31.97
CA GLU A 204 -23.35 -32.23 32.67
C GLU A 204 -24.82 -32.57 32.31
N GLY A 205 -25.43 -33.44 33.10
CA GLY A 205 -26.89 -33.65 33.11
C GLY A 205 -27.42 -34.73 32.16
N ALA A 206 -28.63 -35.21 32.46
CA ALA A 206 -29.29 -36.27 31.72
C ALA A 206 -29.72 -35.83 30.30
N ALA A 207 -29.63 -36.74 29.34
CA ALA A 207 -30.03 -36.50 27.95
C ALA A 207 -31.53 -36.16 27.85
N GLN A 208 -31.84 -34.89 27.58
CA GLN A 208 -33.18 -34.47 27.15
C GLN A 208 -33.25 -34.49 25.61
N PRO A 209 -34.32 -35.03 25.01
CA PRO A 209 -34.49 -35.02 23.56
C PRO A 209 -34.87 -33.62 23.07
N GLY A 210 -33.88 -32.86 22.62
CA GLY A 210 -34.05 -31.51 22.09
C GLY A 210 -32.91 -31.10 21.14
N PRO A 211 -33.07 -30.00 20.39
CA PRO A 211 -32.03 -29.52 19.46
C PRO A 211 -30.76 -29.12 20.22
N ILE A 212 -29.61 -29.56 19.72
CA ILE A 212 -28.29 -29.34 20.33
C ILE A 212 -28.05 -27.82 20.52
N PRO A 213 -27.64 -27.36 21.72
CA PRO A 213 -27.33 -25.95 21.95
C PRO A 213 -26.32 -25.38 20.97
N LYS A 214 -26.59 -24.18 20.43
CA LYS A 214 -25.76 -23.50 19.41
C LYS A 214 -24.28 -23.35 19.82
N SER A 215 -24.01 -23.20 21.13
CA SER A 215 -22.66 -23.15 21.68
C SER A 215 -21.90 -24.47 21.50
N LEU A 216 -22.56 -25.61 21.67
CA LEU A 216 -21.97 -26.94 21.46
C LEU A 216 -21.77 -27.25 19.97
N GLN A 217 -22.70 -26.81 19.11
CA GLN A 217 -22.50 -26.87 17.65
C GLN A 217 -21.27 -26.06 17.21
N LYS A 218 -21.08 -24.83 17.72
CA LYS A 218 -19.91 -24.01 17.41
C LYS A 218 -18.60 -24.61 17.95
N GLN A 219 -18.62 -25.16 19.16
CA GLN A 219 -17.47 -25.90 19.73
C GLN A 219 -17.11 -27.14 18.89
N ARG A 220 -18.11 -27.92 18.47
CA ARG A 220 -17.96 -29.06 17.56
C ARG A 220 -17.32 -28.63 16.24
N ARG A 221 -17.89 -27.64 15.54
CA ARG A 221 -17.34 -27.11 14.26
C ARG A 221 -15.89 -26.66 14.37
N VAL A 222 -15.51 -25.98 15.45
CA VAL A 222 -14.12 -25.53 15.64
C VAL A 222 -13.16 -26.69 15.89
N LEU A 223 -13.57 -27.71 16.62
CA LEU A 223 -12.79 -28.94 16.80
C LEU A 223 -12.69 -29.74 15.49
N GLU A 224 -13.79 -29.85 14.74
CA GLU A 224 -13.82 -30.48 13.41
C GLU A 224 -12.87 -29.76 12.44
N ARG A 225 -12.87 -28.42 12.41
CA ARG A 225 -11.95 -27.59 11.61
C ARG A 225 -10.48 -27.72 11.99
N LEU A 226 -10.16 -27.86 13.27
CA LEU A 226 -8.79 -28.11 13.74
C LEU A 226 -8.27 -29.46 13.22
N VAL A 227 -9.10 -30.48 13.34
CA VAL A 227 -8.80 -31.87 12.95
C VAL A 227 -8.75 -32.03 11.42
N SER A 228 -9.62 -31.36 10.66
CA SER A 228 -9.62 -31.39 9.19
C SER A 228 -8.55 -30.50 8.54
N SER A 229 -7.84 -29.69 9.32
CA SER A 229 -6.79 -28.80 8.79
C SER A 229 -5.51 -29.52 8.36
N GLU A 230 -5.30 -30.74 8.85
CA GLU A 230 -4.16 -31.59 8.49
C GLU A 230 -4.34 -32.27 7.13
N SER A 231 -3.22 -32.53 6.48
CA SER A 231 -3.09 -33.36 5.28
C SER A 231 -3.06 -34.86 5.58
N LYS A 232 -2.74 -35.23 6.83
CA LYS A 232 -2.71 -36.63 7.30
C LYS A 232 -4.12 -37.16 7.52
N SER A 233 -4.43 -38.34 6.95
CA SER A 233 -5.69 -39.07 7.20
C SER A 233 -5.81 -39.64 8.62
N HIS A 234 -4.69 -39.72 9.34
CA HIS A 234 -4.58 -40.25 10.70
C HIS A 234 -3.82 -39.27 11.59
N ILE A 235 -4.25 -39.11 12.83
CA ILE A 235 -3.66 -38.17 13.80
C ILE A 235 -3.11 -38.96 15.00
N ALA A 236 -1.88 -38.63 15.39
CA ALA A 236 -1.23 -39.08 16.63
C ALA A 236 -1.52 -38.09 17.79
N PRO A 237 -1.36 -38.49 19.07
CA PRO A 237 -1.52 -37.58 20.20
C PRO A 237 -0.60 -36.34 20.12
N ASP A 238 0.66 -36.53 19.70
CA ASP A 238 1.62 -35.43 19.59
C ASP A 238 1.31 -34.47 18.42
N ASP A 239 0.79 -34.99 17.29
CA ASP A 239 0.26 -34.16 16.19
C ASP A 239 -0.88 -33.27 16.68
N PHE A 240 -1.84 -33.85 17.42
CA PHE A 240 -2.99 -33.13 17.97
C PHE A 240 -2.56 -32.06 18.99
N VAL A 241 -1.56 -32.37 19.84
CA VAL A 241 -0.92 -31.41 20.73
C VAL A 241 -0.28 -30.27 19.95
N GLU A 242 0.48 -30.55 18.88
CA GLU A 242 1.17 -29.50 18.11
C GLU A 242 0.19 -28.60 17.35
N ILE A 243 -0.87 -29.16 16.76
CA ILE A 243 -1.96 -28.40 16.11
C ILE A 243 -2.63 -27.47 17.12
N THR A 244 -3.05 -28.01 18.28
CA THR A 244 -3.68 -27.23 19.35
C THR A 244 -2.74 -26.15 19.89
N LYS A 245 -1.46 -26.46 20.04
CA LYS A 245 -0.40 -25.54 20.49
C LYS A 245 -0.12 -24.41 19.49
N LYS A 246 -0.10 -24.69 18.18
CA LYS A 246 0.01 -23.66 17.12
C LYS A 246 -1.20 -22.73 17.14
N TYR A 247 -2.41 -23.30 17.19
CA TYR A 247 -3.65 -22.51 17.18
C TYR A 247 -3.81 -21.68 18.47
N ALA A 248 -3.42 -22.21 19.63
CA ALA A 248 -3.41 -21.48 20.91
C ALA A 248 -2.35 -20.34 20.97
N LYS A 249 -1.34 -20.35 20.08
CA LYS A 249 -0.44 -19.20 19.83
C LYS A 249 -1.02 -18.20 18.82
N GLY A 250 -2.20 -18.43 18.27
CA GLY A 250 -2.73 -17.67 17.15
C GLY A 250 -1.94 -17.89 15.85
N ILE A 251 -1.66 -19.14 15.52
CA ILE A 251 -1.16 -19.55 14.19
C ILE A 251 -2.25 -20.40 13.53
N ILE A 252 -2.97 -19.80 12.58
CA ILE A 252 -4.11 -20.43 11.90
C ILE A 252 -3.62 -21.24 10.69
N PRO A 253 -4.00 -22.52 10.53
CA PRO A 253 -3.73 -23.28 9.32
C PRO A 253 -4.41 -22.65 8.09
N ALA A 254 -3.65 -22.45 7.00
CA ALA A 254 -4.09 -21.73 5.81
C ALA A 254 -5.28 -22.36 5.05
N ASN A 255 -5.68 -23.58 5.41
CA ASN A 255 -6.83 -24.28 4.81
C ASN A 255 -8.17 -23.95 5.49
N LEU A 256 -8.19 -23.41 6.72
CA LEU A 256 -9.45 -23.13 7.45
C LEU A 256 -10.36 -22.12 6.75
N PHE A 257 -9.79 -21.20 5.97
CA PHE A 257 -10.50 -20.08 5.34
C PHE A 257 -11.39 -20.46 4.14
N LEU A 258 -11.60 -21.76 3.88
CA LEU A 258 -12.37 -22.26 2.71
C LEU A 258 -13.69 -22.94 3.06
N GLN A 259 -14.05 -23.04 4.35
CA GLN A 259 -15.16 -23.88 4.83
C GLN A 259 -16.12 -23.10 5.76
N ASP A 260 -16.41 -21.85 5.40
CA ASP A 260 -17.05 -20.86 6.29
C ASP A 260 -18.33 -20.21 5.73
N ASP A 261 -18.79 -20.60 4.53
CA ASP A 261 -19.94 -19.98 3.84
C ASP A 261 -21.19 -20.89 3.67
N ASP A 262 -21.08 -22.22 3.75
CA ASP A 262 -22.21 -23.14 3.50
C ASP A 262 -22.96 -23.63 4.76
N ASP A 263 -22.25 -23.90 5.87
CA ASP A 263 -22.80 -24.64 7.02
C ASP A 263 -23.56 -23.80 8.07
N ASP A 264 -23.35 -22.48 8.11
CA ASP A 264 -23.82 -21.65 9.22
C ASP A 264 -25.33 -21.33 9.19
N GLU A 265 -26.02 -21.52 8.05
CA GLU A 265 -27.46 -21.20 7.92
C GLU A 265 -28.41 -22.39 7.70
N LEU A 266 -27.91 -23.62 7.46
CA LEU A 266 -28.77 -24.77 7.12
C LEU A 266 -29.14 -25.66 8.33
N ALA A 267 -28.38 -25.60 9.42
CA ALA A 267 -28.50 -26.53 10.55
C ALA A 267 -29.49 -26.06 11.64
N GLY A 268 -30.80 -26.07 11.36
CA GLY A 268 -31.82 -26.04 12.43
C GLY A 268 -33.09 -25.19 12.22
N LYS A 269 -33.55 -24.96 10.99
CA LYS A 269 -34.87 -24.38 10.71
C LYS A 269 -35.78 -25.39 9.99
N GLY A 270 -37.08 -25.38 10.33
CA GLY A 270 -38.11 -26.10 9.59
C GLY A 270 -38.46 -25.40 8.25
N PRO A 271 -39.16 -26.08 7.34
CA PRO A 271 -39.31 -25.64 5.94
C PRO A 271 -40.22 -24.43 5.69
N GLU A 272 -40.87 -23.86 6.72
CA GLU A 272 -41.88 -22.79 6.57
C GLU A 272 -41.32 -21.36 6.72
N ASP A 273 -40.20 -21.15 7.42
CA ASP A 273 -39.66 -19.82 7.77
C ASP A 273 -38.48 -19.38 6.87
N LEU A 274 -38.76 -19.03 5.60
CA LEU A 274 -37.73 -18.55 4.65
C LEU A 274 -38.14 -17.34 3.80
N PRO A 275 -37.58 -16.13 4.05
CA PRO A 275 -37.77 -14.97 3.17
C PRO A 275 -36.94 -15.13 1.88
N LEU A 276 -37.56 -15.67 0.82
CA LEU A 276 -36.95 -15.79 -0.50
C LEU A 276 -36.67 -14.42 -1.15
N ARG A 277 -35.42 -13.93 -1.12
CA ARG A 277 -34.80 -13.08 -2.19
C ARG A 277 -33.32 -12.70 -2.00
N LEU A 278 -32.40 -13.67 -1.92
CA LEU A 278 -30.99 -13.41 -2.35
C LEU A 278 -30.11 -14.64 -2.70
N LYS A 279 -30.56 -15.89 -2.54
CA LYS A 279 -29.67 -17.08 -2.65
C LYS A 279 -29.30 -17.59 -4.05
N TYR A 280 -30.01 -17.20 -5.11
CA TYR A 280 -29.80 -17.75 -6.46
C TYR A 280 -28.63 -17.20 -7.33
N PRO A 281 -28.01 -16.02 -7.11
CA PRO A 281 -26.96 -15.53 -8.00
C PRO A 281 -25.59 -16.19 -7.76
N LEU A 282 -25.31 -16.62 -6.52
CA LEU A 282 -23.98 -17.11 -6.12
C LEU A 282 -23.71 -18.55 -6.57
N HIS A 283 -24.69 -19.45 -6.46
CA HIS A 283 -24.52 -20.86 -6.78
C HIS A 283 -24.29 -21.07 -8.28
N ALA A 284 -25.08 -20.41 -9.14
CA ALA A 284 -24.91 -20.47 -10.60
C ALA A 284 -23.54 -19.94 -11.06
N VAL A 285 -23.02 -18.89 -10.42
CA VAL A 285 -21.68 -18.36 -10.70
C VAL A 285 -20.57 -19.33 -10.26
N MET A 286 -20.77 -20.06 -9.16
CA MET A 286 -19.82 -21.05 -8.64
C MET A 286 -19.75 -22.33 -9.48
N GLU A 287 -20.86 -22.78 -10.03
CA GLU A 287 -20.98 -23.98 -10.87
C GLU A 287 -20.46 -23.72 -12.30
N ILE A 288 -20.84 -22.58 -12.90
CA ILE A 288 -20.28 -22.11 -14.19
C ILE A 288 -18.76 -21.92 -14.09
N LYS A 289 -18.23 -21.51 -12.92
CA LYS A 289 -16.79 -21.36 -12.65
C LYS A 289 -16.02 -22.67 -12.92
N GLU A 290 -16.56 -23.84 -12.56
CA GLU A 290 -15.80 -25.10 -12.65
C GLU A 290 -15.76 -25.65 -14.07
N TYR A 291 -16.83 -25.45 -14.85
CA TYR A 291 -16.83 -25.78 -16.28
C TYR A 291 -15.95 -24.81 -17.10
N LEU A 292 -15.94 -23.51 -16.77
CA LEU A 292 -14.99 -22.57 -17.37
C LEU A 292 -13.54 -22.80 -16.92
N ILE A 293 -13.28 -23.37 -15.75
CA ILE A 293 -11.92 -23.72 -15.30
C ILE A 293 -11.27 -24.73 -16.25
N ASP A 294 -11.96 -25.79 -16.69
CA ASP A 294 -11.35 -26.79 -17.59
C ASP A 294 -11.16 -26.25 -19.02
N VAL A 295 -12.12 -25.46 -19.52
CA VAL A 295 -12.04 -24.83 -20.86
C VAL A 295 -10.97 -23.73 -20.91
N ALA A 296 -10.96 -22.81 -19.93
CA ALA A 296 -9.99 -21.72 -19.85
C ALA A 296 -8.60 -22.16 -19.40
N SER A 297 -8.42 -23.41 -18.93
CA SER A 297 -7.09 -23.99 -18.67
C SER A 297 -6.16 -24.00 -19.89
N ARG A 298 -6.70 -23.81 -21.11
CA ARG A 298 -6.06 -24.23 -22.37
C ARG A 298 -5.25 -23.17 -23.13
N ALA A 299 -5.33 -21.88 -22.81
CA ALA A 299 -4.52 -20.86 -23.52
C ALA A 299 -4.25 -19.61 -22.67
N GLY A 300 -3.01 -19.11 -22.65
CA GLY A 300 -2.70 -17.81 -22.04
C GLY A 300 -1.23 -17.54 -21.68
N MET A 301 -0.50 -16.89 -22.58
CA MET A 301 0.47 -15.83 -22.23
C MET A 301 1.69 -16.15 -21.31
N HIS A 302 2.53 -17.14 -21.63
CA HIS A 302 3.90 -17.21 -21.06
C HIS A 302 5.04 -17.52 -22.05
N TRP A 303 4.76 -17.66 -23.37
CA TRP A 303 5.80 -17.81 -24.40
C TRP A 303 6.13 -16.51 -25.15
N LEU A 304 5.19 -15.56 -25.18
CA LEU A 304 5.34 -14.27 -25.89
C LEU A 304 6.39 -13.35 -25.25
N SER A 305 6.71 -13.54 -23.97
CA SER A 305 7.76 -12.80 -23.25
C SER A 305 9.18 -13.10 -23.75
N SER A 306 9.38 -14.24 -24.42
CA SER A 306 10.68 -14.89 -24.60
C SER A 306 11.14 -15.01 -26.06
N ILE A 307 10.26 -14.72 -27.03
CA ILE A 307 10.55 -14.74 -28.47
C ILE A 307 10.82 -13.32 -29.01
N VAL A 308 10.31 -12.30 -28.33
CA VAL A 308 10.60 -10.89 -28.57
C VAL A 308 11.73 -10.44 -27.63
N PRO A 309 12.67 -9.56 -28.02
CA PRO A 309 13.64 -8.95 -27.11
C PRO A 309 12.95 -7.92 -26.21
N THR A 310 12.11 -8.43 -25.30
CA THR A 310 11.17 -7.66 -24.48
C THR A 310 11.88 -6.68 -23.56
N GLN A 311 13.11 -6.90 -23.12
CA GLN A 311 13.82 -5.88 -22.34
C GLN A 311 14.17 -4.64 -23.18
N HIS A 312 14.61 -4.80 -24.44
CA HIS A 312 14.88 -3.64 -25.31
C HIS A 312 13.60 -2.98 -25.83
N ILE A 313 12.56 -3.78 -26.15
CA ILE A 313 11.28 -3.24 -26.63
C ILE A 313 10.48 -2.62 -25.49
N ASN A 314 10.45 -3.21 -24.30
CA ASN A 314 9.82 -2.59 -23.12
C ASN A 314 10.64 -1.38 -22.64
N ALA A 315 11.97 -1.38 -22.76
CA ALA A 315 12.77 -0.18 -22.49
C ALA A 315 12.48 0.93 -23.52
N LEU A 316 12.38 0.61 -24.82
CA LEU A 316 11.98 1.58 -25.85
C LEU A 316 10.56 2.09 -25.63
N ILE A 317 9.60 1.23 -25.26
CA ILE A 317 8.23 1.63 -24.90
C ILE A 317 8.24 2.49 -23.63
N PHE A 318 9.03 2.14 -22.62
CA PHE A 318 9.18 2.90 -21.37
C PHE A 318 9.83 4.27 -21.61
N PHE A 319 10.89 4.35 -22.41
CA PHE A 319 11.49 5.62 -22.83
C PHE A 319 10.58 6.42 -23.76
N PHE A 320 9.80 5.78 -24.64
CA PHE A 320 8.80 6.44 -25.48
C PHE A 320 7.65 7.02 -24.65
N ILE A 321 7.17 6.26 -23.66
CA ILE A 321 6.18 6.71 -22.69
C ILE A 321 6.76 7.90 -21.91
N ILE A 322 7.92 7.76 -21.27
CA ILE A 322 8.59 8.86 -20.53
C ILE A 322 8.88 10.09 -21.40
N SER A 323 9.24 9.92 -22.68
CA SER A 323 9.52 11.01 -23.61
C SER A 323 8.26 11.76 -24.09
N ASN A 324 7.08 11.13 -24.01
CA ASN A 324 5.81 11.78 -24.35
C ASN A 324 4.99 12.23 -23.14
N LEU A 325 5.20 11.62 -21.96
CA LEU A 325 4.61 12.02 -20.68
C LEU A 325 5.05 13.44 -20.33
N THR A 326 4.10 14.37 -20.37
CA THR A 326 4.31 15.73 -19.85
C THR A 326 4.31 15.72 -18.32
N ILE A 327 4.89 16.76 -17.73
CA ILE A 327 4.76 17.04 -16.28
C ILE A 327 3.28 17.12 -15.90
N ASP A 328 2.43 17.68 -16.77
CA ASP A 328 0.98 17.82 -16.55
C ASP A 328 0.24 16.47 -16.61
N PHE A 329 0.68 15.52 -17.44
CA PHE A 329 0.13 14.16 -17.42
C PHE A 329 0.56 13.44 -16.15
N PHE A 330 1.83 13.52 -15.77
CA PHE A 330 2.33 12.95 -14.52
C PHE A 330 1.54 13.49 -13.31
N ALA A 331 1.35 14.81 -13.26
CA ALA A 331 0.55 15.51 -12.25
C ALA A 331 -0.89 15.02 -12.14
N PHE A 332 -1.56 14.77 -13.27
CA PHE A 332 -2.94 14.28 -13.30
C PHE A 332 -3.03 12.79 -12.95
N PHE A 333 -2.16 11.96 -13.52
CA PHE A 333 -2.29 10.51 -13.52
C PHE A 333 -1.72 9.84 -12.26
N ILE A 334 -0.60 10.32 -11.71
CA ILE A 334 0.02 9.71 -10.52
C ILE A 334 -0.89 9.78 -9.29
N PRO A 335 -1.49 10.93 -8.92
CA PRO A 335 -2.38 11.01 -7.76
C PRO A 335 -3.60 10.09 -7.90
N LEU A 336 -4.20 9.99 -9.10
CA LEU A 336 -5.28 9.05 -9.38
C LEU A 336 -4.84 7.59 -9.17
N VAL A 337 -3.69 7.19 -9.71
CA VAL A 337 -3.18 5.82 -9.56
C VAL A 337 -2.84 5.50 -8.09
N VAL A 338 -2.21 6.43 -7.38
CA VAL A 338 -1.92 6.29 -5.94
C VAL A 338 -3.22 6.19 -5.14
N PHE A 339 -4.22 7.03 -5.42
CA PHE A 339 -5.53 7.01 -4.78
C PHE A 339 -6.24 5.67 -5.00
N TYR A 340 -6.37 5.21 -6.25
CA TYR A 340 -7.06 3.94 -6.53
C TYR A 340 -6.33 2.72 -5.97
N LEU A 341 -5.00 2.65 -6.06
CA LEU A 341 -4.24 1.54 -5.50
C LEU A 341 -4.28 1.52 -3.96
N SER A 342 -4.23 2.69 -3.31
CA SER A 342 -4.34 2.80 -1.85
C SER A 342 -5.75 2.53 -1.33
N PHE A 343 -6.80 2.97 -2.03
CA PHE A 343 -8.19 2.62 -1.72
C PHE A 343 -8.44 1.11 -1.87
N VAL A 344 -7.93 0.48 -2.94
CA VAL A 344 -8.05 -0.97 -3.13
C VAL A 344 -7.26 -1.74 -2.06
N SER A 345 -6.06 -1.29 -1.65
CA SER A 345 -5.33 -1.94 -0.55
C SER A 345 -6.00 -1.74 0.81
N MET A 346 -6.62 -0.58 1.06
CA MET A 346 -7.46 -0.30 2.23
C MET A 346 -8.63 -1.28 2.33
N VAL A 347 -9.37 -1.48 1.22
CA VAL A 347 -10.45 -2.48 1.12
C VAL A 347 -9.93 -3.89 1.41
N ILE A 348 -8.86 -4.33 0.72
CA ILE A 348 -8.29 -5.68 0.91
C ILE A 348 -7.81 -5.89 2.35
N CYS A 349 -7.27 -4.86 3.02
CA CYS A 349 -6.91 -4.93 4.43
C CYS A 349 -8.12 -5.10 5.34
N THR A 350 -9.24 -4.42 5.09
CA THR A 350 -10.44 -4.58 5.96
C THR A 350 -11.11 -5.93 5.80
N LEU A 351 -11.11 -6.51 4.60
CA LEU A 351 -11.53 -7.90 4.40
C LEU A 351 -10.64 -8.89 5.16
N LYS A 352 -9.34 -8.61 5.32
CA LYS A 352 -8.42 -9.39 6.17
C LYS A 352 -8.73 -9.22 7.66
N VAL A 353 -8.96 -7.98 8.12
CA VAL A 353 -9.40 -7.70 9.51
C VAL A 353 -10.70 -8.46 9.84
N PHE A 354 -11.64 -8.57 8.90
CA PHE A 354 -12.87 -9.35 9.11
C PHE A 354 -12.59 -10.86 9.17
N GLN A 355 -11.70 -11.40 8.33
CA GLN A 355 -11.25 -12.79 8.40
C GLN A 355 -10.56 -13.09 9.75
N ASP A 356 -9.68 -12.21 10.21
CA ASP A 356 -9.01 -12.33 11.51
C ASP A 356 -10.01 -12.21 12.69
N SER A 357 -11.08 -11.40 12.54
CA SER A 357 -12.15 -11.32 13.56
C SER A 357 -12.96 -12.61 13.69
N ARG A 358 -13.31 -13.29 12.57
CA ARG A 358 -13.94 -14.63 12.59
C ARG A 358 -13.00 -15.68 13.19
N ALA A 359 -11.71 -15.59 12.88
CA ALA A 359 -10.70 -16.47 13.45
C ALA A 359 -10.50 -16.24 14.96
N TRP A 360 -10.57 -14.99 15.44
CA TRP A 360 -10.56 -14.64 16.86
C TRP A 360 -11.74 -15.24 17.62
N GLU A 361 -12.95 -15.23 17.06
CA GLU A 361 -14.09 -15.94 17.67
C GLU A 361 -13.83 -17.45 17.78
N SER A 362 -13.30 -18.05 16.71
CA SER A 362 -13.00 -19.49 16.68
C SER A 362 -11.93 -19.85 17.72
N PHE A 363 -10.88 -19.03 17.84
CA PHE A 363 -9.85 -19.08 18.88
C PHE A 363 -10.46 -18.93 20.30
N ARG A 364 -11.40 -18.00 20.49
CA ARG A 364 -12.12 -17.81 21.77
C ARG A 364 -12.96 -19.05 22.14
N THR A 365 -13.60 -19.70 21.17
CA THR A 365 -14.33 -20.93 21.43
C THR A 365 -13.43 -22.14 21.71
N LEU A 366 -12.24 -22.23 21.11
CA LEU A 366 -11.27 -23.27 21.47
C LEU A 366 -10.69 -23.02 22.87
N THR A 367 -10.23 -21.82 23.19
CA THR A 367 -9.67 -21.51 24.52
C THR A 367 -10.70 -21.69 25.62
N GLY A 368 -11.97 -21.31 25.39
CA GLY A 368 -13.09 -21.63 26.28
C GLY A 368 -13.40 -23.12 26.44
N LEU A 369 -13.06 -23.96 25.45
CA LEU A 369 -13.14 -25.42 25.54
C LEU A 369 -11.92 -26.02 26.27
N LEU A 370 -10.71 -25.52 26.01
CA LEU A 370 -9.47 -25.94 26.69
C LEU A 370 -9.51 -25.65 28.20
N LEU A 371 -10.16 -24.55 28.63
CA LEU A 371 -10.41 -24.24 30.04
C LEU A 371 -11.18 -25.34 30.79
N ARG A 372 -12.03 -26.13 30.12
CA ARG A 372 -12.71 -27.28 30.74
C ARG A 372 -11.76 -28.44 31.07
N PHE A 373 -10.61 -28.50 30.41
CA PHE A 373 -9.59 -29.54 30.58
C PHE A 373 -8.42 -29.08 31.46
N GLU A 374 -8.04 -27.80 31.38
CA GLU A 374 -7.08 -27.17 32.28
C GLU A 374 -7.61 -25.80 32.77
N PRO A 375 -8.17 -25.69 33.99
CA PRO A 375 -8.70 -24.43 34.49
C PRO A 375 -7.61 -23.39 34.82
N ASN A 376 -6.34 -23.81 34.87
CA ASN A 376 -5.17 -22.95 35.11
C ASN A 376 -4.56 -22.38 33.82
N LEU A 377 -5.31 -22.40 32.70
CA LEU A 377 -4.84 -21.92 31.40
C LEU A 377 -4.78 -20.38 31.37
N ASP A 378 -3.61 -19.81 31.09
CA ASP A 378 -3.44 -18.36 30.90
C ASP A 378 -4.02 -17.89 29.56
N VAL A 379 -5.31 -17.60 29.56
CA VAL A 379 -6.04 -17.08 28.39
C VAL A 379 -5.59 -15.67 28.03
N GLU A 380 -5.12 -14.84 28.98
CA GLU A 380 -4.66 -13.48 28.66
C GLU A 380 -3.37 -13.50 27.84
N GLN A 381 -2.40 -14.36 28.18
CA GLN A 381 -1.19 -14.52 27.37
C GLN A 381 -1.51 -15.10 25.98
N ALA A 382 -2.50 -15.98 25.88
CA ALA A 382 -2.95 -16.52 24.59
C ALA A 382 -3.62 -15.44 23.71
N GLU A 383 -4.53 -14.64 24.30
CA GLU A 383 -5.17 -13.49 23.64
C GLU A 383 -4.13 -12.46 23.14
N VAL A 384 -3.11 -12.15 23.96
CA VAL A 384 -1.99 -11.26 23.56
C VAL A 384 -1.17 -11.85 22.42
N ASN A 385 -0.80 -13.14 22.49
CA ASN A 385 -0.02 -13.80 21.43
C ASN A 385 -0.74 -13.77 20.07
N PHE A 386 -2.04 -14.06 20.05
CA PHE A 386 -2.85 -13.99 18.84
C PHE A 386 -2.89 -12.56 18.28
N GLY A 387 -3.09 -11.56 19.15
CA GLY A 387 -3.17 -10.15 18.76
C GLY A 387 -1.90 -9.64 18.07
N TRP A 388 -0.72 -10.01 18.55
CA TRP A 388 0.56 -9.67 17.90
C TRP A 388 0.73 -10.33 16.54
N ASN A 389 0.36 -11.61 16.40
CA ASN A 389 0.48 -12.34 15.14
C ASN A 389 -0.43 -11.80 14.03
N HIS A 390 -1.56 -11.19 14.38
CA HIS A 390 -2.53 -10.62 13.43
C HIS A 390 -2.55 -9.08 13.41
N LEU A 391 -1.48 -8.43 13.90
CA LEU A 391 -1.36 -6.96 13.86
C LEU A 391 -1.05 -6.43 12.45
N GLU A 392 -0.46 -7.26 11.58
CA GLU A 392 0.03 -6.86 10.25
C GLU A 392 -1.02 -6.15 9.34
N PRO A 393 -2.25 -6.67 9.12
CA PRO A 393 -3.23 -6.00 8.25
C PRO A 393 -3.68 -4.63 8.76
N TYR A 394 -3.68 -4.39 10.08
CA TYR A 394 -3.99 -3.07 10.65
C TYR A 394 -2.90 -2.04 10.32
N VAL A 395 -1.62 -2.44 10.36
CA VAL A 395 -0.50 -1.55 9.96
C VAL A 395 -0.58 -1.20 8.47
N HIS A 396 -0.85 -2.19 7.61
CA HIS A 396 -1.05 -1.95 6.18
C HIS A 396 -2.31 -1.11 5.89
N PHE A 397 -3.38 -1.27 6.68
CA PHE A 397 -4.58 -0.44 6.58
C PHE A 397 -4.25 1.03 6.86
N LEU A 398 -3.61 1.33 7.99
CA LEU A 398 -3.23 2.69 8.36
C LEU A 398 -2.29 3.34 7.32
N LEU A 399 -1.35 2.57 6.76
CA LEU A 399 -0.48 3.05 5.68
C LEU A 399 -1.24 3.25 4.35
N SER A 400 -2.23 2.41 4.03
CA SER A 400 -3.11 2.63 2.87
C SER A 400 -3.93 3.90 3.05
N VAL A 401 -4.50 4.13 4.23
CA VAL A 401 -5.30 5.32 4.55
C VAL A 401 -4.46 6.59 4.48
N PHE A 402 -3.21 6.56 4.96
CA PHE A 402 -2.27 7.68 4.77
C PHE A 402 -2.12 8.05 3.28
N PHE A 403 -1.95 7.07 2.39
CA PHE A 403 -1.86 7.35 0.95
C PHE A 403 -3.19 7.82 0.34
N VAL A 404 -4.35 7.34 0.81
CA VAL A 404 -5.66 7.86 0.39
C VAL A 404 -5.80 9.34 0.76
N ILE A 405 -5.52 9.71 2.03
CA ILE A 405 -5.65 11.07 2.54
C ILE A 405 -4.74 12.05 1.78
N PHE A 406 -3.49 11.67 1.49
CA PHE A 406 -2.56 12.54 0.77
C PHE A 406 -2.82 12.63 -0.74
N SER A 407 -3.43 11.62 -1.36
CA SER A 407 -3.69 11.62 -2.82
C SER A 407 -5.05 12.22 -3.20
N PHE A 408 -6.09 12.04 -2.38
CA PHE A 408 -7.44 12.57 -2.63
C PHE A 408 -7.52 14.08 -2.94
N PRO A 409 -6.86 15.00 -2.19
CA PRO A 409 -6.91 16.44 -2.49
C PRO A 409 -6.05 16.87 -3.69
N ILE A 410 -5.16 16.00 -4.18
CA ILE A 410 -4.28 16.27 -5.34
C ILE A 410 -4.91 15.69 -6.62
N ALA A 411 -5.65 14.60 -6.52
CA ALA A 411 -6.28 13.92 -7.64
C ALA A 411 -7.48 14.70 -8.22
N SER A 412 -7.71 14.54 -9.52
CA SER A 412 -8.82 15.19 -10.23
C SER A 412 -10.17 14.57 -9.83
N LYS A 413 -11.00 15.36 -9.14
CA LYS A 413 -12.33 14.95 -8.66
C LYS A 413 -13.24 14.44 -9.78
N ASP A 414 -13.13 15.00 -10.99
CA ASP A 414 -13.88 14.56 -12.17
C ASP A 414 -13.65 13.08 -12.55
N CYS A 415 -12.50 12.52 -12.14
CA CYS A 415 -12.12 11.13 -12.37
C CYS A 415 -12.31 10.23 -11.14
N ILE A 416 -12.92 10.73 -10.05
CA ILE A 416 -13.21 9.99 -8.83
C ILE A 416 -14.74 9.88 -8.65
N PRO A 417 -15.34 8.68 -8.65
CA PRO A 417 -16.78 8.50 -8.50
C PRO A 417 -17.18 8.62 -7.01
N CYS A 418 -17.06 9.83 -6.43
CA CYS A 418 -17.26 10.09 -5.00
C CYS A 418 -18.56 9.49 -4.45
N SER A 419 -19.68 9.58 -5.18
CA SER A 419 -20.95 9.00 -4.73
C SER A 419 -20.93 7.47 -4.58
N GLU A 420 -20.16 6.76 -5.40
CA GLU A 420 -19.99 5.30 -5.30
C GLU A 420 -19.08 4.96 -4.10
N LEU A 421 -17.94 5.65 -4.00
CA LEU A 421 -16.95 5.43 -2.94
C LEU A 421 -17.49 5.80 -1.56
N ALA A 422 -18.41 6.77 -1.47
CA ALA A 422 -19.14 7.08 -0.25
C ALA A 422 -20.02 5.89 0.21
N VAL A 423 -20.80 5.28 -0.69
CA VAL A 423 -21.60 4.09 -0.37
C VAL A 423 -20.72 2.92 0.06
N VAL A 424 -19.59 2.70 -0.61
CA VAL A 424 -18.59 1.69 -0.22
C VAL A 424 -18.01 1.99 1.18
N SER A 425 -17.69 3.24 1.48
CA SER A 425 -17.14 3.65 2.79
C SER A 425 -18.17 3.50 3.92
N ILE A 426 -19.44 3.84 3.68
CA ILE A 426 -20.56 3.60 4.63
C ILE A 426 -20.76 2.10 4.86
N PHE A 427 -20.73 1.29 3.78
CA PHE A 427 -20.83 -0.17 3.88
C PHE A 427 -19.69 -0.77 4.74
N PHE A 428 -18.44 -0.35 4.52
CA PHE A 428 -17.32 -0.82 5.34
C PHE A 428 -17.33 -0.27 6.76
N THR A 429 -17.85 0.94 7.00
CA THR A 429 -18.10 1.48 8.35
C THR A 429 -19.07 0.56 9.11
N ALA A 430 -20.23 0.27 8.53
CA ALA A 430 -21.26 -0.57 9.15
C ALA A 430 -20.77 -2.02 9.37
N THR A 431 -20.06 -2.59 8.38
CA THR A 431 -19.50 -3.95 8.48
C THR A 431 -18.38 -4.02 9.52
N SER A 432 -17.51 -3.01 9.59
CA SER A 432 -16.49 -2.90 10.64
C SER A 432 -17.11 -2.80 12.03
N TYR A 433 -18.21 -2.05 12.20
CA TYR A 433 -18.90 -1.97 13.49
C TYR A 433 -19.49 -3.33 13.91
N VAL A 434 -20.13 -4.07 12.99
CA VAL A 434 -20.68 -5.41 13.27
C VAL A 434 -19.57 -6.45 13.53
N SER A 435 -18.37 -6.26 12.99
CA SER A 435 -17.18 -7.08 13.22
C SER A 435 -16.50 -6.84 14.57
N LEU A 436 -16.82 -5.74 15.29
CA LEU A 436 -16.24 -5.45 16.60
C LEU A 436 -16.78 -6.41 17.69
N SER A 437 -15.89 -6.91 18.54
CA SER A 437 -16.28 -7.83 19.61
C SER A 437 -17.25 -7.18 20.61
N SER A 438 -18.32 -7.90 20.96
CA SER A 438 -19.33 -7.48 21.94
C SER A 438 -18.80 -7.16 23.35
N SER A 439 -17.54 -7.54 23.65
CA SER A 439 -16.91 -7.27 24.95
C SER A 439 -16.65 -5.79 25.23
N ALA A 440 -16.68 -4.92 24.21
CA ALA A 440 -16.52 -3.47 24.35
C ALA A 440 -17.74 -2.66 23.85
N GLU A 441 -18.85 -3.33 23.50
CA GLU A 441 -20.04 -2.75 22.87
C GLU A 441 -20.55 -1.43 23.50
N PRO A 442 -20.69 -1.27 24.84
CA PRO A 442 -21.20 0.00 25.39
C PRO A 442 -20.27 1.20 25.19
N TYR A 443 -18.99 0.98 24.90
CA TYR A 443 -18.04 2.05 24.56
C TYR A 443 -17.97 2.28 23.05
N THR A 444 -17.86 1.22 22.24
CA THR A 444 -17.79 1.33 20.77
C THR A 444 -19.09 1.88 20.18
N ARG A 445 -20.25 1.48 20.71
CA ARG A 445 -21.56 2.03 20.31
C ARG A 445 -21.72 3.51 20.66
N ARG A 446 -21.17 3.95 21.80
CA ARG A 446 -21.16 5.37 22.18
C ARG A 446 -20.21 6.18 21.30
N ALA A 447 -19.05 5.63 20.96
CA ALA A 447 -18.09 6.26 20.06
C ALA A 447 -18.72 6.45 18.67
N LEU A 448 -19.25 5.39 18.06
CA LEU A 448 -19.84 5.47 16.71
C LEU A 448 -21.04 6.43 16.65
N VAL A 449 -21.90 6.44 17.68
CA VAL A 449 -23.03 7.40 17.74
C VAL A 449 -22.54 8.85 17.91
N THR A 450 -21.46 9.08 18.67
CA THR A 450 -20.84 10.41 18.82
C THR A 450 -20.24 10.90 17.50
N GLU A 451 -19.57 9.99 16.80
CA GLU A 451 -18.85 10.22 15.55
C GLU A 451 -19.82 10.47 14.38
N VAL A 452 -20.81 9.60 14.18
CA VAL A 452 -21.88 9.79 13.19
C VAL A 452 -22.68 11.06 13.48
N ALA A 453 -22.90 11.42 14.75
CA ALA A 453 -23.51 12.70 15.10
C ALA A 453 -22.61 13.88 14.70
N ALA A 454 -21.32 13.84 15.00
CA ALA A 454 -20.40 14.92 14.67
C ALA A 454 -20.23 15.10 13.14
N GLY A 455 -20.15 14.01 12.39
CA GLY A 455 -20.16 14.01 10.91
C GLY A 455 -21.48 14.51 10.32
N LEU A 456 -22.62 14.16 10.91
CA LEU A 456 -23.91 14.71 10.48
C LEU A 456 -24.02 16.22 10.77
N LEU A 457 -23.48 16.69 11.89
CA LEU A 457 -23.42 18.13 12.21
C LEU A 457 -22.45 18.89 11.29
N SER A 458 -21.36 18.29 10.80
CA SER A 458 -20.44 18.94 9.84
C SER A 458 -20.97 18.94 8.39
N LEU A 459 -21.76 17.94 8.01
CA LEU A 459 -22.54 17.92 6.75
C LEU A 459 -23.73 18.89 6.77
N LEU A 460 -24.15 19.37 7.93
CA LEU A 460 -25.40 20.12 8.10
C LEU A 460 -25.43 21.53 7.45
N PRO A 461 -24.35 22.33 7.48
CA PRO A 461 -24.36 23.66 6.87
C PRO A 461 -24.52 23.65 5.35
N THR A 462 -24.01 22.61 4.67
CA THR A 462 -23.97 22.51 3.19
C THR A 462 -25.30 22.07 2.59
N LEU A 463 -26.18 21.41 3.36
CA LEU A 463 -27.50 20.97 2.89
C LEU A 463 -28.37 22.16 2.45
N PRO A 464 -29.02 22.14 1.27
CA PRO A 464 -29.81 23.27 0.78
C PRO A 464 -31.15 23.50 1.50
N CYS A 465 -31.56 22.58 2.40
CA CYS A 465 -32.84 22.66 3.12
C CYS A 465 -32.90 23.84 4.10
N GLY A 466 -34.05 24.52 4.16
CA GLY A 466 -34.28 25.77 4.91
C GLY A 466 -34.32 25.66 6.45
N TRP A 467 -33.67 24.66 7.05
CA TRP A 467 -33.74 24.38 8.49
C TRP A 467 -32.71 25.21 9.27
N GLN A 468 -32.92 26.53 9.31
CA GLN A 468 -31.96 27.51 9.86
C GLN A 468 -31.53 27.20 11.31
N HIS A 469 -32.46 26.84 12.20
CA HIS A 469 -32.14 26.49 13.59
C HIS A 469 -31.24 25.25 13.71
N LEU A 470 -31.38 24.27 12.80
CA LEU A 470 -30.56 23.07 12.83
C LEU A 470 -29.12 23.40 12.38
N LYS A 471 -28.97 24.21 11.32
CA LYS A 471 -27.67 24.66 10.80
C LYS A 471 -26.81 25.37 11.85
N LEU A 472 -27.42 26.03 12.85
CA LEU A 472 -26.71 26.68 13.96
C LEU A 472 -25.86 25.71 14.78
N LEU A 473 -26.24 24.42 14.90
CA LEU A 473 -25.44 23.42 15.62
C LEU A 473 -24.15 23.04 14.87
N GLY A 474 -24.15 23.14 13.53
CA GLY A 474 -23.01 22.83 12.68
C GLY A 474 -22.02 24.00 12.49
N GLN A 475 -22.33 25.19 13.01
CA GLN A 475 -21.47 26.36 12.88
C GLN A 475 -20.39 26.43 13.98
N THR A 476 -19.28 27.10 13.65
CA THR A 476 -18.25 27.48 14.62
C THR A 476 -18.68 28.75 15.35
N PHE A 477 -18.72 28.70 16.68
CA PHE A 477 -19.13 29.84 17.52
C PHE A 477 -17.98 30.81 17.75
N VAL A 478 -16.77 30.28 17.94
CA VAL A 478 -15.54 31.05 18.15
C VAL A 478 -14.38 30.34 17.46
N THR A 479 -13.53 31.10 16.77
CA THR A 479 -12.28 30.60 16.19
C THR A 479 -11.10 31.32 16.85
N VAL A 480 -10.16 30.57 17.43
CA VAL A 480 -9.03 31.11 18.19
C VAL A 480 -7.72 30.70 17.49
N PRO A 481 -6.95 31.63 16.91
CA PRO A 481 -5.66 31.30 16.33
C PRO A 481 -4.66 30.91 17.43
N LEU A 482 -4.11 29.70 17.36
CA LEU A 482 -3.06 29.22 18.27
C LEU A 482 -1.64 29.54 17.76
N GLY A 483 -1.54 30.17 16.58
CA GLY A 483 -0.31 30.62 15.96
C GLY A 483 -0.55 30.96 14.48
N HIS A 484 0.53 31.05 13.70
CA HIS A 484 0.44 31.31 12.25
C HIS A 484 -0.01 30.12 11.40
N LEU A 485 -0.11 28.91 11.99
CA LEU A 485 -0.33 27.66 11.25
C LEU A 485 -1.59 26.87 11.67
N VAL A 486 -2.17 27.16 12.83
CA VAL A 486 -3.28 26.37 13.41
C VAL A 486 -4.30 27.27 14.11
N VAL A 487 -5.58 26.98 13.87
CA VAL A 487 -6.74 27.60 14.51
C VAL A 487 -7.51 26.56 15.31
N LEU A 488 -7.89 26.89 16.54
CA LEU A 488 -8.81 26.13 17.37
C LEU A 488 -10.26 26.57 17.06
N ASN A 489 -11.13 25.61 16.75
CA ASN A 489 -12.53 25.90 16.42
C ASN A 489 -13.45 25.42 17.56
N VAL A 490 -14.21 26.34 18.16
CA VAL A 490 -15.17 26.04 19.23
C VAL A 490 -16.56 25.89 18.61
N SER A 491 -17.09 24.67 18.63
CA SER A 491 -18.34 24.26 17.98
C SER A 491 -19.00 23.09 18.72
N VAL A 492 -20.25 22.73 18.40
CA VAL A 492 -20.86 21.51 18.98
C VAL A 492 -20.10 20.24 18.53
N PRO A 493 -19.70 20.08 17.25
CA PRO A 493 -18.82 18.98 16.84
C PRO A 493 -17.51 18.90 17.62
N CYS A 494 -16.88 20.03 17.96
CA CYS A 494 -15.65 20.05 18.76
C CYS A 494 -15.84 19.39 20.15
N LEU A 495 -16.97 19.64 20.83
CA LEU A 495 -17.30 18.97 22.09
C LEU A 495 -17.54 17.46 21.91
N LEU A 496 -18.14 17.05 20.78
CA LEU A 496 -18.33 15.63 20.45
C LEU A 496 -16.99 14.93 20.21
N TYR A 497 -16.03 15.54 19.51
CA TYR A 497 -14.69 14.97 19.32
C TYR A 497 -13.89 14.89 20.62
N VAL A 498 -13.99 15.87 21.52
CA VAL A 498 -13.37 15.77 22.85
C VAL A 498 -13.96 14.59 23.66
N TYR A 499 -15.26 14.34 23.54
CA TYR A 499 -15.89 13.15 24.12
C TYR A 499 -15.47 11.85 23.42
N LEU A 500 -15.27 11.85 22.09
CA LEU A 500 -14.76 10.72 21.32
C LEU A 500 -13.33 10.35 21.74
N LEU A 501 -12.44 11.34 21.90
CA LEU A 501 -11.08 11.15 22.42
C LEU A 501 -11.08 10.60 23.86
N TYR A 502 -12.01 11.05 24.72
CA TYR A 502 -12.23 10.47 26.03
C TYR A 502 -12.66 8.99 25.95
N LEU A 503 -13.55 8.64 25.02
CA LEU A 503 -13.95 7.24 24.79
C LEU A 503 -12.77 6.40 24.26
N PHE A 504 -11.92 6.93 23.36
CA PHE A 504 -10.71 6.25 22.89
C PHE A 504 -9.75 5.96 24.05
N PHE A 505 -9.50 6.95 24.91
CA PHE A 505 -8.69 6.78 26.11
C PHE A 505 -9.27 5.74 27.07
N ARG A 506 -10.60 5.73 27.27
CA ARG A 506 -11.28 4.69 28.08
C ARG A 506 -11.16 3.30 27.46
N MET A 507 -11.32 3.15 26.15
CA MET A 507 -11.15 1.87 25.46
C MET A 507 -9.71 1.35 25.54
N ALA A 508 -8.72 2.25 25.44
CA ALA A 508 -7.31 1.90 25.67
C ALA A 508 -7.08 1.42 27.11
N GLN A 509 -7.55 2.16 28.12
CA GLN A 509 -7.37 1.84 29.54
C GLN A 509 -7.90 0.46 29.97
N LEU A 510 -8.88 -0.12 29.24
CA LEU A 510 -9.46 -1.42 29.57
C LEU A 510 -8.38 -2.51 29.74
N ARG A 511 -8.55 -3.34 30.77
CA ARG A 511 -7.62 -4.42 31.16
C ARG A 511 -6.15 -3.97 31.34
N GLY A 512 -5.93 -2.71 31.76
CA GLY A 512 -4.58 -2.19 32.03
C GLY A 512 -3.80 -1.93 30.73
N PHE A 513 -4.31 -1.02 29.90
CA PHE A 513 -3.77 -0.66 28.57
C PHE A 513 -3.79 -1.77 27.50
N LYS A 514 -4.09 -3.04 27.84
CA LYS A 514 -4.29 -4.13 26.87
C LYS A 514 -5.45 -3.86 25.90
N GLY A 515 -6.45 -3.08 26.31
CA GLY A 515 -7.57 -2.64 25.46
C GLY A 515 -7.16 -1.86 24.21
N THR A 516 -5.94 -1.31 24.17
CA THR A 516 -5.38 -0.61 23.00
C THR A 516 -5.41 -1.48 21.74
N TYR A 517 -4.91 -2.71 21.81
CA TYR A 517 -4.88 -3.63 20.66
C TYR A 517 -6.13 -4.51 20.57
N CYS A 518 -6.78 -4.85 21.69
CA CYS A 518 -8.00 -5.66 21.67
C CYS A 518 -9.26 -4.89 21.20
N TYR A 519 -9.33 -3.57 21.42
CA TYR A 519 -10.54 -2.77 21.20
C TYR A 519 -10.30 -1.48 20.42
N LEU A 520 -9.28 -0.68 20.77
CA LEU A 520 -9.06 0.61 20.11
C LEU A 520 -8.55 0.46 18.67
N VAL A 521 -7.53 -0.38 18.40
CA VAL A 521 -7.02 -0.60 17.03
C VAL A 521 -8.09 -1.18 16.08
N PRO A 522 -8.92 -2.16 16.49
CA PRO A 522 -10.10 -2.56 15.70
C PRO A 522 -11.11 -1.43 15.52
N TYR A 523 -11.39 -0.61 16.54
CA TYR A 523 -12.29 0.54 16.39
C TYR A 523 -11.77 1.56 15.38
N LEU A 524 -10.45 1.82 15.36
CA LEU A 524 -9.83 2.76 14.42
C LEU A 524 -10.08 2.37 12.95
N VAL A 525 -10.28 1.09 12.63
CA VAL A 525 -10.67 0.66 11.27
C VAL A 525 -12.08 1.17 10.91
N CYS A 526 -13.02 1.13 11.86
CA CYS A 526 -14.36 1.69 11.69
C CYS A 526 -14.29 3.24 11.58
N PHE A 527 -13.50 3.88 12.46
CA PHE A 527 -13.29 5.33 12.49
C PHE A 527 -12.77 5.88 11.16
N MET A 528 -11.65 5.35 10.64
CA MET A 528 -11.08 5.85 9.39
C MET A 528 -12.02 5.66 8.18
N TRP A 529 -12.92 4.67 8.20
CA TRP A 529 -13.95 4.51 7.16
C TRP A 529 -15.10 5.52 7.31
N CYS A 530 -15.53 5.82 8.53
CA CYS A 530 -16.59 6.78 8.79
C CYS A 530 -16.15 8.21 8.43
N GLU A 531 -14.96 8.63 8.89
CA GLU A 531 -14.36 9.92 8.54
C GLU A 531 -14.18 10.06 7.03
N LEU A 532 -13.63 9.03 6.37
CA LEU A 532 -13.50 9.01 4.92
C LEU A 532 -14.88 9.09 4.22
N SER A 533 -15.92 8.49 4.79
CA SER A 533 -17.28 8.61 4.26
C SER A 533 -17.82 10.04 4.35
N VAL A 534 -17.62 10.75 5.46
CA VAL A 534 -18.03 12.16 5.64
C VAL A 534 -17.30 13.06 4.64
N VAL A 535 -15.99 12.87 4.51
CA VAL A 535 -15.12 13.60 3.57
C VAL A 535 -15.54 13.39 2.11
N ILE A 536 -15.82 12.15 1.69
CA ILE A 536 -16.26 11.86 0.32
C ILE A 536 -17.73 12.31 0.10
N LEU A 537 -18.59 12.27 1.12
CA LEU A 537 -19.97 12.75 1.06
C LEU A 537 -20.06 14.26 0.80
N LEU A 538 -19.16 15.07 1.37
CA LEU A 538 -19.07 16.52 1.15
C LEU A 538 -18.85 16.89 -0.34
N GLU A 539 -18.16 16.03 -1.08
CA GLU A 539 -17.89 16.17 -2.53
C GLU A 539 -18.95 15.44 -3.40
N SER A 540 -19.95 14.80 -2.79
CA SER A 540 -20.96 14.00 -3.49
C SER A 540 -22.23 14.79 -3.80
N THR A 541 -22.87 14.50 -4.93
CA THR A 541 -24.20 15.03 -5.25
C THR A 541 -25.29 14.05 -4.79
N GLY A 542 -26.41 14.57 -4.26
CA GLY A 542 -27.53 13.73 -3.83
C GLY A 542 -28.12 12.86 -4.95
N LEU A 543 -28.13 13.36 -6.20
CA LEU A 543 -28.47 12.58 -7.38
C LEU A 543 -27.47 11.43 -7.62
N GLY A 544 -26.17 11.71 -7.48
CA GLY A 544 -25.12 10.70 -7.56
C GLY A 544 -25.26 9.63 -6.48
N LEU A 545 -25.59 10.01 -5.24
CA LEU A 545 -25.80 9.08 -4.13
C LEU A 545 -27.04 8.18 -4.34
N ALA A 546 -28.14 8.75 -4.84
CA ALA A 546 -29.31 7.97 -5.25
C ALA A 546 -28.98 7.01 -6.40
N ARG A 547 -28.22 7.47 -7.41
CA ARG A 547 -27.75 6.64 -8.52
C ARG A 547 -26.81 5.52 -8.07
N ALA A 548 -25.95 5.78 -7.08
CA ALA A 548 -25.03 4.79 -6.50
C ALA A 548 -25.78 3.72 -5.70
N THR A 549 -26.65 4.12 -4.76
CA THR A 549 -27.41 3.19 -3.92
C THR A 549 -28.37 2.31 -4.74
N VAL A 550 -29.12 2.91 -5.67
CA VAL A 550 -29.97 2.16 -6.62
C VAL A 550 -29.11 1.34 -7.59
N GLY A 551 -27.98 1.88 -8.04
CA GLY A 551 -27.05 1.22 -8.94
C GLY A 551 -26.48 -0.08 -8.36
N TYR A 552 -25.92 -0.03 -7.14
CA TYR A 552 -25.42 -1.21 -6.43
C TYR A 552 -26.54 -2.22 -6.13
N PHE A 553 -27.72 -1.76 -5.68
CA PHE A 553 -28.85 -2.65 -5.43
C PHE A 553 -29.30 -3.37 -6.71
N LEU A 554 -29.45 -2.64 -7.82
CA LEU A 554 -29.78 -3.23 -9.12
C LEU A 554 -28.67 -4.12 -9.65
N PHE A 555 -27.39 -3.78 -9.45
CA PHE A 555 -26.23 -4.57 -9.92
C PHE A 555 -26.23 -5.99 -9.36
N LEU A 556 -26.64 -6.19 -8.10
CA LEU A 556 -26.79 -7.52 -7.49
C LEU A 556 -27.81 -8.40 -8.22
N PHE A 557 -28.86 -7.82 -8.81
CA PHE A 557 -29.86 -8.54 -9.62
C PHE A 557 -29.53 -8.54 -11.12
N ALA A 558 -28.81 -7.54 -11.60
CA ALA A 558 -28.49 -7.35 -13.02
C ALA A 558 -27.27 -8.16 -13.47
N LEU A 559 -26.27 -8.41 -12.59
CA LEU A 559 -25.09 -9.20 -12.97
C LEU A 559 -25.44 -10.61 -13.45
N PRO A 560 -26.31 -11.40 -12.77
CA PRO A 560 -26.76 -12.70 -13.30
C PRO A 560 -27.47 -12.60 -14.65
N VAL A 561 -28.32 -11.58 -14.83
CA VAL A 561 -29.06 -11.34 -16.08
C VAL A 561 -28.13 -10.90 -17.21
N LEU A 562 -27.10 -10.11 -16.91
CA LEU A 562 -26.06 -9.70 -17.86
C LEU A 562 -25.21 -10.90 -18.29
N VAL A 563 -24.79 -11.77 -17.35
CA VAL A 563 -24.06 -13.00 -17.66
C VAL A 563 -24.90 -13.94 -18.52
N ALA A 564 -26.18 -14.15 -18.18
CA ALA A 564 -27.10 -14.95 -18.99
C ALA A 564 -27.33 -14.33 -20.39
N GLY A 565 -27.50 -13.01 -20.48
CA GLY A 565 -27.68 -12.29 -21.75
C GLY A 565 -26.44 -12.31 -22.64
N LEU A 566 -25.24 -12.18 -22.06
CA LEU A 566 -23.97 -12.31 -22.78
C LEU A 566 -23.71 -13.75 -23.23
N ALA A 567 -24.05 -14.75 -22.41
CA ALA A 567 -24.00 -16.16 -22.82
C ALA A 567 -24.97 -16.45 -23.97
N LEU A 568 -26.22 -15.96 -23.90
CA LEU A 568 -27.21 -16.11 -24.97
C LEU A 568 -26.77 -15.40 -26.25
N MET A 569 -26.25 -14.17 -26.17
CA MET A 569 -25.66 -13.47 -27.32
C MET A 569 -24.46 -14.23 -27.90
N GLY A 570 -23.60 -14.80 -27.06
CA GLY A 570 -22.48 -15.64 -27.50
C GLY A 570 -22.95 -16.88 -28.25
N VAL A 571 -23.96 -17.60 -27.74
CA VAL A 571 -24.56 -18.76 -28.39
C VAL A 571 -25.25 -18.38 -29.71
N LEU A 572 -26.00 -17.28 -29.76
CA LEU A 572 -26.64 -16.79 -30.98
C LEU A 572 -25.63 -16.35 -32.04
N GLN A 573 -24.53 -15.73 -31.63
CA GLN A 573 -23.46 -15.32 -32.53
C GLN A 573 -22.65 -16.52 -33.04
N LEU A 574 -22.39 -17.52 -32.18
CA LEU A 574 -21.79 -18.80 -32.59
C LEU A 574 -22.70 -19.57 -33.56
N ALA A 575 -24.01 -19.60 -33.31
CA ALA A 575 -24.97 -20.24 -34.21
C ALA A 575 -25.04 -19.52 -35.58
N ARG A 576 -25.08 -18.18 -35.60
CA ARG A 576 -24.98 -17.39 -36.85
C ARG A 576 -23.67 -17.64 -37.59
N TRP A 577 -22.54 -17.71 -36.87
CA TRP A 577 -21.23 -17.99 -37.45
C TRP A 577 -21.16 -19.41 -38.04
N PHE A 578 -21.68 -20.41 -37.33
CA PHE A 578 -21.74 -21.80 -37.79
C PHE A 578 -22.64 -21.97 -39.03
N LEU A 579 -23.81 -21.33 -39.06
CA LEU A 579 -24.71 -21.29 -40.22
C LEU A 579 -24.14 -20.51 -41.42
N SER A 580 -23.06 -19.74 -41.23
CA SER A 580 -22.42 -18.92 -42.25
C SER A 580 -21.17 -19.59 -42.88
N LEU A 581 -20.86 -20.84 -42.53
CA LEU A 581 -19.60 -21.50 -42.90
C LEU A 581 -19.77 -22.67 -43.87
N GLU A 582 -19.15 -22.54 -45.04
CA GLU A 582 -18.94 -23.64 -45.98
C GLU A 582 -17.92 -24.65 -45.42
N LEU A 583 -18.16 -25.94 -45.67
CA LEU A 583 -17.39 -27.08 -45.11
C LEU A 583 -15.86 -26.98 -45.28
N THR A 584 -15.39 -26.36 -46.36
CA THR A 584 -13.96 -26.17 -46.67
C THR A 584 -13.24 -25.32 -45.61
N LYS A 585 -13.93 -24.33 -45.03
CA LYS A 585 -13.36 -23.43 -44.01
C LYS A 585 -13.19 -24.13 -42.66
N VAL A 586 -14.10 -25.06 -42.34
CA VAL A 586 -14.06 -25.86 -41.10
C VAL A 586 -12.77 -26.68 -41.02
N ALA A 587 -12.40 -27.37 -42.11
CA ALA A 587 -11.18 -28.18 -42.19
C ALA A 587 -9.90 -27.35 -41.94
N VAL A 588 -9.80 -26.15 -42.54
CA VAL A 588 -8.66 -25.26 -42.36
C VAL A 588 -8.59 -24.74 -40.92
N THR A 589 -9.72 -24.36 -40.32
CA THR A 589 -9.74 -23.94 -38.90
C THR A 589 -9.38 -25.07 -37.95
N ALA A 590 -9.83 -26.31 -38.20
CA ALA A 590 -9.48 -27.46 -37.38
C ALA A 590 -7.98 -27.79 -37.46
N LEU A 591 -7.38 -27.69 -38.65
CA LEU A 591 -5.94 -27.87 -38.84
C LEU A 591 -5.12 -26.78 -38.15
N LEU A 592 -5.57 -25.52 -38.19
CA LEU A 592 -4.89 -24.41 -37.53
C LEU A 592 -5.04 -24.47 -35.99
N CYS A 593 -6.15 -25.01 -35.49
CA CYS A 593 -6.39 -25.18 -34.05
C CYS A 593 -5.73 -26.42 -33.44
N SER A 594 -5.21 -27.39 -34.22
CA SER A 594 -4.50 -28.55 -33.67
C SER A 594 -3.04 -28.24 -33.31
N VAL A 595 -2.39 -27.29 -34.01
CA VAL A 595 -0.99 -26.89 -33.76
C VAL A 595 -0.76 -26.38 -32.33
N PRO A 596 -1.59 -25.48 -31.75
CA PRO A 596 -1.44 -25.06 -30.35
C PRO A 596 -1.65 -26.20 -29.34
N LEU A 597 -2.50 -27.18 -29.65
CA LEU A 597 -2.81 -28.30 -28.74
C LEU A 597 -1.63 -29.27 -28.62
N LEU A 598 -0.96 -29.59 -29.73
CA LEU A 598 0.26 -30.39 -29.73
C LEU A 598 1.39 -29.68 -28.95
N PHE A 599 1.58 -28.37 -29.19
CA PHE A 599 2.64 -27.61 -28.51
C PHE A 599 2.41 -27.49 -26.98
N ARG A 600 1.14 -27.42 -26.55
CA ARG A 600 0.77 -27.38 -25.13
C ARG A 600 0.96 -28.72 -24.40
N TRP A 601 1.03 -29.85 -25.09
CA TRP A 601 1.31 -31.15 -24.44
C TRP A 601 2.74 -31.24 -23.88
N TRP A 602 3.67 -30.46 -24.44
CA TRP A 602 5.10 -30.55 -24.14
C TRP A 602 5.56 -29.62 -22.99
N SER A 603 4.78 -28.58 -22.66
CA SER A 603 5.17 -27.51 -21.73
C SER A 603 4.49 -27.63 -20.35
N LYS A 604 5.04 -28.47 -19.46
CA LYS A 604 4.58 -28.64 -18.07
C LYS A 604 4.92 -27.45 -17.15
N ALA A 605 4.31 -26.30 -17.37
CA ALA A 605 4.32 -25.17 -16.43
C ALA A 605 2.96 -24.47 -16.44
N SER A 606 2.42 -24.16 -15.26
CA SER A 606 1.09 -23.54 -15.11
C SER A 606 1.13 -22.36 -14.14
N PHE A 607 0.26 -21.38 -14.37
CA PHE A 607 0.01 -20.27 -13.46
C PHE A 607 -1.50 -19.99 -13.44
N SER A 608 -2.06 -19.56 -12.31
CA SER A 608 -3.52 -19.52 -12.10
C SER A 608 -4.02 -18.13 -11.69
N PRO A 609 -5.14 -17.65 -12.28
CA PRO A 609 -5.76 -16.39 -11.86
C PRO A 609 -6.50 -16.53 -10.52
N VAL A 610 -6.98 -17.73 -10.15
CA VAL A 610 -7.47 -17.99 -8.78
C VAL A 610 -6.30 -17.97 -7.80
N ALA A 611 -5.11 -18.44 -8.19
CA ALA A 611 -3.90 -18.21 -7.41
C ALA A 611 -3.46 -16.73 -7.39
N MET A 612 -3.81 -15.92 -8.40
CA MET A 612 -3.60 -14.46 -8.38
C MET A 612 -4.56 -13.77 -7.39
N VAL A 613 -5.85 -14.12 -7.36
CA VAL A 613 -6.81 -13.61 -6.35
C VAL A 613 -6.46 -14.12 -4.94
N LYS A 614 -6.07 -15.39 -4.81
CA LYS A 614 -5.55 -15.97 -3.56
C LYS A 614 -4.13 -15.47 -3.20
N SER A 615 -3.47 -14.73 -4.10
CA SER A 615 -2.23 -13.97 -3.84
C SER A 615 -2.54 -12.52 -3.45
N LEU A 616 -3.58 -11.89 -4.03
CA LEU A 616 -4.16 -10.61 -3.58
C LEU A 616 -4.59 -10.67 -2.10
N THR A 617 -5.23 -11.78 -1.69
CA THR A 617 -5.53 -12.05 -0.27
C THR A 617 -4.33 -12.52 0.55
N ARG A 618 -3.23 -12.99 -0.07
CA ARG A 618 -1.96 -13.21 0.66
C ARG A 618 -1.34 -11.85 1.02
N SER A 619 -0.63 -11.75 2.15
CA SER A 619 -0.10 -10.44 2.59
C SER A 619 0.97 -9.85 1.65
N SER A 620 1.59 -10.71 0.82
CA SER A 620 2.55 -10.36 -0.22
C SER A 620 2.06 -9.32 -1.24
N VAL A 621 0.79 -9.35 -1.67
CA VAL A 621 0.33 -8.40 -2.71
C VAL A 621 -0.01 -7.02 -2.13
N VAL A 622 -0.57 -6.95 -0.92
CA VAL A 622 -0.76 -5.65 -0.24
C VAL A 622 0.60 -5.01 0.05
N LYS A 623 1.57 -5.79 0.55
CA LYS A 623 2.97 -5.36 0.69
C LYS A 623 3.54 -4.85 -0.64
N LEU A 624 3.34 -5.60 -1.74
CA LEU A 624 3.81 -5.20 -3.07
C LEU A 624 3.17 -3.90 -3.55
N ILE A 625 1.85 -3.73 -3.42
CA ILE A 625 1.14 -2.50 -3.78
C ILE A 625 1.69 -1.30 -2.99
N LEU A 626 1.83 -1.44 -1.66
CA LEU A 626 2.36 -0.36 -0.81
C LEU A 626 3.84 -0.04 -1.12
N VAL A 627 4.67 -1.04 -1.43
CA VAL A 627 6.06 -0.84 -1.89
C VAL A 627 6.11 -0.12 -3.24
N TRP A 628 5.23 -0.46 -4.20
CA TRP A 628 5.16 0.28 -5.47
C TRP A 628 4.64 1.70 -5.28
N ILE A 629 3.63 1.93 -4.43
CA ILE A 629 3.15 3.28 -4.09
C ILE A 629 4.27 4.12 -3.46
N THR A 630 4.97 3.60 -2.44
CA THR A 630 6.08 4.34 -1.80
C THR A 630 7.20 4.64 -2.79
N ALA A 631 7.57 3.69 -3.67
CA ALA A 631 8.57 3.90 -4.71
C ALA A 631 8.14 4.93 -5.77
N ILE A 632 6.86 4.90 -6.20
CA ILE A 632 6.29 5.89 -7.13
C ILE A 632 6.31 7.27 -6.47
N VAL A 633 5.75 7.42 -5.27
CA VAL A 633 5.70 8.71 -4.56
C VAL A 633 7.12 9.28 -4.34
N LEU A 634 8.09 8.45 -3.96
CA LEU A 634 9.48 8.87 -3.76
C LEU A 634 10.17 9.22 -5.10
N PHE A 635 9.94 8.47 -6.17
CA PHE A 635 10.42 8.82 -7.51
C PHE A 635 9.84 10.15 -7.99
N CYS A 636 8.53 10.37 -7.80
CA CYS A 636 7.84 11.59 -8.18
C CYS A 636 8.30 12.79 -7.35
N TRP A 637 8.54 12.61 -6.04
CA TRP A 637 9.15 13.63 -5.19
C TRP A 637 10.55 14.03 -5.69
N LEU A 638 11.41 13.06 -6.01
CA LEU A 638 12.73 13.33 -6.58
C LEU A 638 12.66 13.97 -7.98
N TYR A 639 11.68 13.59 -8.81
CA TYR A 639 11.48 14.16 -10.14
C TYR A 639 10.96 15.60 -10.07
N VAL A 640 9.96 15.89 -9.23
CA VAL A 640 9.46 17.26 -9.00
C VAL A 640 10.56 18.14 -8.40
N TYR A 641 11.30 17.66 -7.38
CA TYR A 641 12.44 18.39 -6.82
C TYR A 641 13.58 18.63 -7.84
N ARG A 642 13.69 17.80 -8.89
CA ARG A 642 14.64 17.99 -10.01
C ARG A 642 14.11 18.85 -11.16
N SER A 643 12.79 19.09 -11.24
CA SER A 643 12.12 19.82 -12.32
C SER A 643 11.52 21.16 -11.88
N GLU A 644 11.41 21.43 -10.57
CA GLU A 644 11.32 22.79 -10.05
C GLU A 644 12.58 23.58 -10.46
N GLY A 645 12.43 24.45 -11.46
CA GLY A 645 13.43 25.45 -11.82
C GLY A 645 13.60 26.54 -10.75
N MET A 646 14.41 27.55 -11.08
CA MET A 646 14.69 28.67 -10.18
C MET A 646 13.41 29.34 -9.66
N LYS A 647 13.35 29.60 -8.35
CA LYS A 647 12.21 30.25 -7.70
C LYS A 647 11.98 31.63 -8.31
N VAL A 648 10.80 31.87 -8.90
CA VAL A 648 10.48 33.15 -9.53
C VAL A 648 10.10 34.18 -8.47
N TYR A 649 10.92 35.22 -8.28
CA TYR A 649 10.67 36.29 -7.32
C TYR A 649 9.80 37.39 -7.95
N ASN A 650 8.55 37.51 -7.48
CA ASN A 650 7.71 38.68 -7.75
C ASN A 650 8.39 39.92 -7.13
N SER A 651 8.94 40.78 -7.98
CA SER A 651 9.90 41.82 -7.58
C SER A 651 9.42 43.21 -7.94
N THR A 652 9.84 44.21 -7.17
CA THR A 652 9.65 45.64 -7.48
C THR A 652 10.66 46.17 -8.50
N LEU A 653 11.58 45.31 -8.99
CA LEU A 653 12.62 45.67 -9.95
C LEU A 653 12.01 46.07 -11.31
N THR A 654 12.20 47.33 -11.68
CA THR A 654 11.81 47.83 -13.01
C THR A 654 12.88 47.53 -14.06
N TRP A 655 12.47 47.44 -15.32
CA TRP A 655 13.39 47.25 -16.44
C TRP A 655 14.40 48.40 -16.61
N GLN A 656 14.05 49.62 -16.20
CA GLN A 656 14.96 50.76 -16.21
C GLN A 656 16.10 50.60 -15.19
N GLN A 657 15.79 50.10 -13.99
CA GLN A 657 16.81 49.80 -12.96
C GLN A 657 17.72 48.65 -13.39
N TYR A 658 17.17 47.57 -13.95
CA TYR A 658 17.96 46.48 -14.53
C TYR A 658 18.86 46.97 -15.68
N GLY A 659 18.31 47.72 -16.64
CA GLY A 659 19.05 48.26 -17.78
C GLY A 659 20.15 49.26 -17.41
N PHE A 660 20.01 49.96 -16.27
CA PHE A 660 21.07 50.80 -15.71
C PHE A 660 22.22 49.98 -15.12
N LEU A 661 21.91 48.99 -14.27
CA LEU A 661 22.90 48.18 -13.55
C LEU A 661 23.59 47.12 -14.42
N CYS A 662 22.89 46.56 -15.41
CA CYS A 662 23.31 45.40 -16.18
C CYS A 662 23.42 45.63 -17.69
N GLY A 663 23.02 46.81 -18.18
CA GLY A 663 23.02 47.14 -19.61
C GLY A 663 24.34 47.76 -20.13
N PRO A 664 24.34 48.25 -21.39
CA PRO A 664 25.55 48.71 -22.10
C PRO A 664 26.33 49.88 -21.49
N ARG A 665 25.85 50.52 -20.40
CA ARG A 665 26.62 51.51 -19.63
C ARG A 665 27.55 50.83 -18.64
N ALA A 666 27.04 49.86 -17.89
CA ALA A 666 27.81 49.09 -16.92
C ALA A 666 29.01 48.34 -17.54
N TRP A 667 28.93 47.91 -18.81
CA TRP A 667 30.04 47.27 -19.54
C TRP A 667 31.13 48.25 -20.02
N LYS A 668 30.87 49.56 -19.96
CA LYS A 668 31.83 50.63 -20.30
C LYS A 668 32.50 51.18 -19.05
N GLU A 669 31.77 51.22 -17.94
CA GLU A 669 32.26 51.63 -16.61
C GLU A 669 32.98 50.47 -15.88
N THR A 670 32.62 49.21 -16.18
CA THR A 670 33.22 48.00 -15.60
C THR A 670 33.41 46.91 -16.66
N ASN A 671 34.35 45.98 -16.44
CA ASN A 671 34.51 44.82 -17.33
C ASN A 671 33.22 43.97 -17.35
N MET A 672 32.70 43.66 -18.54
CA MET A 672 31.49 42.85 -18.75
C MET A 672 31.45 41.57 -17.91
N ALA A 673 32.58 40.87 -17.70
CA ALA A 673 32.61 39.68 -16.85
C ALA A 673 32.27 39.99 -15.38
N ARG A 674 32.70 41.14 -14.86
CA ARG A 674 32.34 41.63 -13.52
C ARG A 674 30.87 42.09 -13.47
N THR A 675 30.37 42.70 -14.54
CA THR A 675 28.93 43.01 -14.66
C THR A 675 28.08 41.73 -14.62
N GLN A 676 28.48 40.68 -15.33
CA GLN A 676 27.78 39.39 -15.34
C GLN A 676 27.73 38.74 -13.96
N ILE A 677 28.85 38.74 -13.22
CA ILE A 677 28.92 38.23 -11.84
C ILE A 677 28.05 39.05 -10.87
N LEU A 678 27.95 40.37 -11.07
CA LEU A 678 27.06 41.21 -10.25
C LEU A 678 25.58 40.98 -10.61
N CYS A 679 25.27 40.79 -11.90
CA CYS A 679 23.91 40.68 -12.41
C CYS A 679 23.29 39.29 -12.28
N SER A 680 24.08 38.23 -12.08
CA SER A 680 23.56 36.89 -11.75
C SER A 680 22.83 36.86 -10.39
N HIS A 681 23.13 37.79 -9.48
CA HIS A 681 22.34 37.99 -8.26
C HIS A 681 20.88 38.43 -8.52
N LEU A 682 20.54 38.82 -9.76
CA LEU A 682 19.16 39.14 -10.17
C LEU A 682 18.48 37.98 -10.93
N GLU A 683 19.07 36.79 -10.97
CA GLU A 683 18.48 35.60 -11.57
C GLU A 683 17.22 35.13 -10.81
N GLY A 684 16.18 34.72 -11.56
CA GLY A 684 14.86 34.37 -11.03
C GLY A 684 13.95 35.57 -10.76
N HIS A 685 14.43 36.82 -10.83
CA HIS A 685 13.57 38.00 -10.66
C HIS A 685 12.66 38.20 -11.89
N ARG A 686 11.37 38.45 -11.65
CA ARG A 686 10.38 38.78 -12.69
C ARG A 686 10.34 40.29 -12.93
N VAL A 687 10.40 40.70 -14.21
CA VAL A 687 10.37 42.12 -14.64
C VAL A 687 9.36 42.31 -15.77
N THR A 688 8.62 43.42 -15.76
CA THR A 688 7.65 43.80 -16.78
C THR A 688 8.09 45.05 -17.54
N TRP A 689 7.95 45.06 -18.86
CA TRP A 689 8.37 46.17 -19.72
C TRP A 689 7.63 46.19 -21.06
N THR A 690 7.57 47.36 -21.71
CA THR A 690 6.98 47.52 -23.04
C THR A 690 8.05 47.55 -24.12
N GLY A 691 7.83 46.90 -25.26
CA GLY A 691 8.72 46.95 -26.43
C GLY A 691 7.96 46.93 -27.75
N ARG A 692 8.67 47.22 -28.85
CA ARG A 692 8.16 47.06 -30.22
C ARG A 692 8.56 45.70 -30.77
N PHE A 693 7.60 44.90 -31.19
CA PHE A 693 7.85 43.61 -31.83
C PHE A 693 8.54 43.81 -33.19
N LYS A 694 9.72 43.20 -33.39
CA LYS A 694 10.39 43.21 -34.71
C LYS A 694 10.01 41.98 -35.52
N TYR A 695 10.32 40.80 -35.01
CA TYR A 695 9.97 39.52 -35.62
C TYR A 695 9.99 38.40 -34.58
N VAL A 696 9.43 37.25 -34.94
CA VAL A 696 9.56 35.98 -34.22
C VAL A 696 10.19 34.95 -35.16
N ARG A 697 11.06 34.09 -34.63
CA ARG A 697 11.54 32.87 -35.31
C ARG A 697 11.27 31.64 -34.45
N VAL A 698 11.17 30.48 -35.09
CA VAL A 698 11.26 29.20 -34.39
C VAL A 698 12.74 28.87 -34.21
N THR A 699 13.16 28.45 -33.02
CA THR A 699 14.55 28.02 -32.75
C THR A 699 14.70 26.51 -32.72
N GLU A 700 13.75 25.84 -32.09
CA GLU A 700 13.79 24.42 -31.78
C GLU A 700 12.36 23.86 -32.01
N ILE A 701 12.26 22.68 -32.63
CA ILE A 701 11.00 21.96 -32.85
C ILE A 701 11.19 20.56 -32.24
N ASP A 702 10.65 20.35 -31.05
CA ASP A 702 10.74 19.05 -30.37
C ASP A 702 9.52 18.20 -30.75
N ASN A 703 9.72 17.12 -31.51
CA ASN A 703 8.69 16.13 -31.81
C ASN A 703 9.17 14.73 -31.40
N SER A 704 8.87 14.36 -30.15
CA SER A 704 9.18 13.06 -29.55
C SER A 704 8.54 11.88 -30.27
N ALA A 705 7.33 12.09 -30.84
CA ALA A 705 6.62 11.07 -31.61
C ALA A 705 7.32 10.80 -32.96
N GLU A 706 7.71 11.84 -33.69
CA GLU A 706 8.48 11.71 -34.93
C GLU A 706 9.84 11.06 -34.68
N ALA A 707 10.57 11.49 -33.64
CA ALA A 707 11.86 10.92 -33.28
C ALA A 707 11.78 9.40 -32.98
N ALA A 708 10.75 8.96 -32.25
CA ALA A 708 10.55 7.54 -31.96
C ALA A 708 10.10 6.73 -33.20
N ILE A 709 9.24 7.30 -34.04
CA ILE A 709 8.82 6.67 -35.30
C ILE A 709 10.00 6.55 -36.29
N ASN A 710 10.95 7.49 -36.27
CA ASN A 710 12.19 7.42 -37.05
C ASN A 710 13.15 6.31 -36.59
N MET A 711 12.97 5.74 -35.39
CA MET A 711 13.72 4.56 -34.91
C MET A 711 13.13 3.22 -35.39
N LEU A 712 11.94 3.23 -36.02
CA LEU A 712 11.28 2.04 -36.53
C LEU A 712 11.68 1.75 -37.99
N PRO A 713 11.66 0.48 -38.46
CA PRO A 713 11.85 0.15 -39.87
C PRO A 713 10.84 0.90 -40.75
N LEU A 714 11.29 1.41 -41.90
CA LEU A 714 10.54 2.38 -42.73
C LEU A 714 9.05 2.03 -42.93
N PHE A 715 8.73 0.79 -43.27
CA PHE A 715 7.36 0.30 -43.46
C PHE A 715 6.47 0.46 -42.20
N VAL A 716 6.99 0.08 -41.04
CA VAL A 716 6.29 0.23 -39.74
C VAL A 716 6.24 1.70 -39.35
N GLY A 717 7.31 2.45 -39.61
CA GLY A 717 7.36 3.89 -39.40
C GLY A 717 6.28 4.63 -40.20
N ASP A 718 6.16 4.39 -41.50
CA ASP A 718 5.18 5.06 -42.37
C ASP A 718 3.74 4.68 -42.04
N TRP A 719 3.48 3.41 -41.68
CA TRP A 719 2.19 3.01 -41.14
C TRP A 719 1.84 3.77 -39.85
N MET A 720 2.79 3.90 -38.92
CA MET A 720 2.62 4.71 -37.69
C MET A 720 2.43 6.21 -37.98
N ARG A 721 3.15 6.78 -38.98
CA ARG A 721 2.97 8.19 -39.43
C ARG A 721 1.57 8.45 -39.94
N CYS A 722 0.94 7.49 -40.63
CA CYS A 722 -0.43 7.61 -41.11
C CYS A 722 -1.50 7.24 -40.07
N LEU A 723 -1.17 6.41 -39.08
CA LEU A 723 -2.12 6.01 -38.01
C LEU A 723 -2.30 7.09 -36.94
N TYR A 724 -1.21 7.77 -36.55
CA TYR A 724 -1.22 8.80 -35.49
C TYR A 724 -1.03 10.22 -36.01
N GLY A 725 -0.57 10.38 -37.24
CA GLY A 725 -0.43 11.67 -37.92
C GLY A 725 -1.62 11.99 -38.83
N GLU A 726 -1.39 12.92 -39.74
CA GLU A 726 -2.37 13.41 -40.71
C GLU A 726 -1.78 13.28 -42.12
N ALA A 727 -2.60 12.89 -43.10
CA ALA A 727 -2.16 12.77 -44.49
C ALA A 727 -2.02 14.17 -45.12
N TYR A 728 -0.96 14.42 -45.89
CA TYR A 728 -0.83 15.68 -46.62
C TYR A 728 -2.02 15.85 -47.59
N PRO A 729 -2.62 17.05 -47.73
CA PRO A 729 -3.77 17.27 -48.59
C PRO A 729 -3.50 17.01 -50.09
N SER A 730 -4.56 16.92 -50.89
CA SER A 730 -4.49 16.78 -52.35
C SER A 730 -4.56 18.15 -53.05
N CYS A 731 -3.71 18.33 -54.06
CA CYS A 731 -3.60 19.59 -54.81
C CYS A 731 -4.75 19.67 -55.82
N SER A 732 -5.92 20.11 -55.35
CA SER A 732 -7.08 20.39 -56.20
C SER A 732 -7.11 21.89 -56.57
N PRO A 733 -7.28 22.25 -57.85
CA PRO A 733 -7.33 23.65 -58.28
C PRO A 733 -8.71 24.26 -57.98
N GLY A 734 -8.93 24.69 -56.73
CA GLY A 734 -10.12 25.47 -56.36
C GLY A 734 -10.36 25.58 -54.85
N ASN A 735 -10.55 26.81 -54.37
CA ASN A 735 -11.07 27.18 -53.03
C ASN A 735 -10.50 26.45 -51.80
N ALA A 736 -9.26 25.99 -51.85
CA ALA A 736 -8.52 25.55 -50.67
C ALA A 736 -8.10 26.76 -49.82
N SER A 737 -8.06 26.60 -48.49
CA SER A 737 -7.39 27.56 -47.60
C SER A 737 -5.89 27.61 -47.93
N THR A 738 -5.27 28.79 -47.88
CA THR A 738 -3.84 29.01 -48.23
C THR A 738 -2.90 27.98 -47.62
N ALA A 739 -3.03 27.72 -46.31
CA ALA A 739 -2.20 26.74 -45.59
C ALA A 739 -2.34 25.30 -46.14
N ALA A 740 -3.50 24.91 -46.66
CA ALA A 740 -3.70 23.59 -47.28
C ALA A 740 -3.07 23.49 -48.67
N GLU A 741 -3.02 24.60 -49.42
CA GLU A 741 -2.28 24.66 -50.69
C GLU A 741 -0.77 24.59 -50.45
N GLU A 742 -0.26 25.35 -49.47
CA GLU A 742 1.14 25.30 -49.04
C GLU A 742 1.54 23.88 -48.56
N LEU A 743 0.72 23.25 -47.72
CA LEU A 743 0.95 21.86 -47.29
C LEU A 743 0.91 20.86 -48.46
N CYS A 744 0.09 21.07 -49.49
CA CYS A 744 0.15 20.21 -50.68
C CYS A 744 1.39 20.48 -51.55
N ARG A 745 1.84 21.74 -51.69
CA ARG A 745 3.11 22.04 -52.36
C ARG A 745 4.30 21.36 -51.63
N LEU A 746 4.26 21.31 -50.30
CA LEU A 746 5.23 20.56 -49.49
C LEU A 746 5.13 19.04 -49.70
N LYS A 747 3.93 18.48 -49.96
CA LYS A 747 3.74 17.04 -50.26
C LYS A 747 4.58 16.57 -51.45
N LEU A 748 4.76 17.41 -52.46
CA LEU A 748 5.58 17.11 -53.65
C LEU A 748 7.08 16.98 -53.34
N LEU A 749 7.53 17.48 -52.18
CA LEU A 749 8.92 17.42 -51.70
C LEU A 749 9.08 16.45 -50.51
N ALA A 750 7.97 16.02 -49.90
CA ALA A 750 7.97 15.14 -48.74
C ALA A 750 8.20 13.66 -49.13
N LYS A 751 9.10 12.99 -48.41
CA LYS A 751 9.40 11.56 -48.61
C LYS A 751 8.31 10.60 -48.09
N HIS A 752 7.33 11.11 -47.34
CA HIS A 752 6.33 10.33 -46.63
C HIS A 752 4.91 10.88 -46.91
N PRO A 753 3.88 10.03 -47.10
CA PRO A 753 2.54 10.47 -47.46
C PRO A 753 1.76 11.14 -46.31
N CYS A 754 2.20 10.94 -45.07
CA CYS A 754 1.59 11.46 -43.85
C CYS A 754 2.64 12.09 -42.92
N HIS A 755 2.21 13.06 -42.11
CA HIS A 755 3.07 13.79 -41.17
C HIS A 755 2.53 13.74 -39.74
N ILE A 756 3.40 13.72 -38.73
CA ILE A 756 3.02 13.75 -37.31
C ILE A 756 3.29 15.12 -36.65
N ARG A 757 3.29 16.18 -37.47
CA ARG A 757 3.53 17.60 -37.09
C ARG A 757 2.59 18.14 -36.02
N LYS A 758 1.43 17.51 -35.81
CA LYS A 758 0.48 17.78 -34.72
C LYS A 758 1.10 17.70 -33.32
N PHE A 759 2.18 16.93 -33.17
CA PHE A 759 2.90 16.74 -31.91
C PHE A 759 4.18 17.61 -31.80
N ASP A 760 4.42 18.52 -32.74
CA ASP A 760 5.53 19.48 -32.67
C ASP A 760 5.36 20.43 -31.47
N ARG A 761 6.36 20.48 -30.59
CA ARG A 761 6.50 21.54 -29.58
C ARG A 761 7.51 22.58 -30.08
N TYR A 762 6.98 23.73 -30.48
CA TYR A 762 7.78 24.87 -30.95
C TYR A 762 8.36 25.64 -29.76
N LYS A 763 9.66 25.94 -29.82
CA LYS A 763 10.28 27.03 -29.04
C LYS A 763 10.49 28.23 -29.95
N PHE A 764 10.06 29.40 -29.48
CA PHE A 764 10.15 30.65 -30.24
C PHE A 764 11.23 31.56 -29.66
N GLU A 765 11.84 32.34 -30.54
CA GLU A 765 12.71 33.45 -30.19
C GLU A 765 12.15 34.73 -30.82
N ILE A 766 11.86 35.70 -29.96
CA ILE A 766 11.24 36.97 -30.32
C ILE A 766 12.30 38.05 -30.21
N THR A 767 12.53 38.79 -31.30
CA THR A 767 13.39 39.96 -31.29
C THR A 767 12.52 41.19 -31.05
N VAL A 768 12.87 41.96 -30.01
CA VAL A 768 12.09 43.10 -29.53
C VAL A 768 12.97 44.34 -29.51
N GLY A 769 12.54 45.38 -30.24
CA GLY A 769 13.15 46.70 -30.17
C GLY A 769 12.71 47.43 -28.90
N MET A 770 13.67 48.05 -28.21
CA MET A 770 13.41 48.90 -27.04
C MET A 770 12.47 50.07 -27.38
N PRO A 771 11.62 50.52 -26.44
CA PRO A 771 10.80 51.71 -26.62
C PRO A 771 11.70 52.97 -26.54
N TYR A 772 11.33 54.01 -27.29
CA TYR A 772 12.03 55.30 -27.23
C TYR A 772 11.85 55.95 -25.85
N SER A 773 12.90 55.91 -25.03
CA SER A 773 12.96 56.64 -23.75
C SER A 773 13.42 58.08 -24.00
N GLY A 774 12.50 58.95 -24.42
CA GLY A 774 12.78 60.36 -24.68
C GLY A 774 11.54 61.24 -24.51
N ALA A 775 11.51 62.02 -23.42
CA ALA A 775 10.45 63.01 -23.18
C ALA A 775 10.54 64.23 -24.12
N ASN A 776 11.71 64.47 -24.73
CA ASN A 776 11.93 65.54 -25.69
C ASN A 776 12.03 64.96 -27.10
N GLY A 777 10.99 65.15 -27.92
CA GLY A 777 10.86 64.59 -29.27
C GLY A 777 11.70 65.30 -30.34
N SER A 778 13.02 65.33 -30.17
CA SER A 778 13.95 66.04 -31.06
C SER A 778 15.21 65.24 -31.42
N ARG A 779 15.05 63.93 -31.67
CA ARG A 779 15.98 63.14 -32.49
C ARG A 779 15.17 62.44 -33.58
N GLY A 780 15.76 62.34 -34.77
CA GLY A 780 15.21 61.55 -35.87
C GLY A 780 15.25 60.04 -35.54
N PRO A 781 14.79 59.18 -36.47
CA PRO A 781 14.89 57.74 -36.27
C PRO A 781 16.37 57.33 -36.18
N GLU A 782 16.81 56.91 -34.99
CA GLU A 782 17.92 55.95 -34.89
C GLU A 782 17.36 54.61 -35.39
N GLU A 783 17.37 54.42 -36.71
CA GLU A 783 16.94 53.18 -37.37
C GLU A 783 17.77 52.00 -36.86
N ASP A 784 17.06 50.93 -36.50
CA ASP A 784 17.55 49.55 -36.35
C ASP A 784 19.03 49.33 -36.02
N ASP A 785 19.50 50.00 -34.98
CA ASP A 785 20.74 49.65 -34.28
C ASP A 785 20.55 48.32 -33.55
N VAL A 786 20.72 47.22 -34.30
CA VAL A 786 20.49 45.82 -33.89
C VAL A 786 21.24 45.49 -32.59
N THR A 787 22.30 46.24 -32.25
CA THR A 787 23.04 46.07 -31.00
C THR A 787 22.25 46.45 -29.74
N LYS A 788 21.07 47.07 -29.90
CA LYS A 788 20.13 47.45 -28.83
C LYS A 788 18.91 46.50 -28.72
N ASP A 789 18.80 45.49 -29.59
CA ASP A 789 17.65 44.58 -29.61
C ASP A 789 17.71 43.52 -28.50
N ILE A 790 16.55 43.19 -27.93
CA ILE A 790 16.39 42.20 -26.86
C ILE A 790 15.84 40.90 -27.43
N VAL A 791 16.41 39.79 -26.97
CA VAL A 791 16.06 38.43 -27.40
C VAL A 791 15.26 37.74 -26.29
N LEU A 792 14.03 37.31 -26.61
CA LEU A 792 13.15 36.60 -25.68
C LEU A 792 12.89 35.17 -26.15
N ARG A 793 13.12 34.18 -25.29
CA ARG A 793 12.67 32.79 -25.50
C ARG A 793 11.24 32.63 -25.01
N ALA A 794 10.38 32.01 -25.81
CA ALA A 794 8.98 31.74 -25.49
C ALA A 794 8.60 30.29 -25.80
N SER A 795 7.74 29.72 -24.95
CA SER A 795 7.20 28.36 -25.11
C SER A 795 6.10 28.29 -26.18
N GLY A 796 5.76 27.06 -26.59
CA GLY A 796 4.73 26.79 -27.60
C GLY A 796 3.33 27.32 -27.24
N GLU A 797 3.05 27.54 -25.95
CA GLU A 797 1.81 28.16 -25.44
C GLU A 797 1.52 29.53 -26.08
N PHE A 798 2.55 30.27 -26.47
CA PHE A 798 2.41 31.59 -27.07
C PHE A 798 2.20 31.56 -28.60
N LYS A 799 2.22 30.39 -29.25
CA LYS A 799 2.19 30.21 -30.72
C LYS A 799 1.13 31.09 -31.40
N ASP A 800 -0.13 30.96 -30.99
CA ASP A 800 -1.25 31.59 -31.71
C ASP A 800 -1.26 33.11 -31.54
N VAL A 801 -0.72 33.62 -30.43
CA VAL A 801 -0.48 35.05 -30.23
C VAL A 801 0.67 35.51 -31.12
N LEU A 802 1.83 34.85 -31.05
CA LEU A 802 3.07 35.27 -31.72
C LEU A 802 2.95 35.25 -33.25
N LEU A 803 2.26 34.27 -33.82
CA LEU A 803 1.99 34.20 -35.26
C LEU A 803 1.00 35.29 -35.74
N GLY A 804 0.20 35.85 -34.84
CA GLY A 804 -0.71 36.97 -35.12
C GLY A 804 -0.07 38.37 -35.00
N LEU A 805 1.17 38.49 -34.52
CA LEU A 805 1.83 39.78 -34.31
C LEU A 805 2.39 40.36 -35.61
N ARG A 806 2.19 41.67 -35.81
CA ARG A 806 2.79 42.43 -36.92
C ARG A 806 4.01 43.21 -36.45
N HIS A 807 4.98 43.40 -37.34
CA HIS A 807 6.14 44.27 -37.11
C HIS A 807 5.70 45.66 -36.62
N GLY A 808 6.41 46.22 -35.63
CA GLY A 808 6.13 47.51 -35.03
C GLY A 808 5.04 47.53 -33.95
N SER A 809 4.30 46.43 -33.72
CA SER A 809 3.27 46.34 -32.69
C SER A 809 3.84 46.66 -31.29
N LEU A 810 3.12 47.49 -30.51
CA LEU A 810 3.52 47.82 -29.14
C LEU A 810 2.94 46.80 -28.16
N ILE A 811 3.83 46.17 -27.38
CA ILE A 811 3.50 45.01 -26.54
C ILE A 811 4.16 45.18 -25.17
N GLU A 812 3.45 44.80 -24.11
CA GLU A 812 4.00 44.57 -22.78
C GLU A 812 4.42 43.10 -22.64
N PHE A 813 5.69 42.91 -22.29
CA PHE A 813 6.31 41.62 -21.99
C PHE A 813 6.55 41.51 -20.48
N SER A 814 6.28 40.33 -19.93
CA SER A 814 6.59 39.94 -18.56
C SER A 814 7.60 38.81 -18.65
N THR A 815 8.85 39.09 -18.28
CA THR A 815 9.99 38.19 -18.47
C THR A 815 10.62 37.83 -17.14
N VAL A 816 11.26 36.67 -17.04
CA VAL A 816 12.15 36.33 -15.92
C VAL A 816 13.60 36.49 -16.36
N LEU A 817 14.40 37.10 -15.48
CA LEU A 817 15.84 37.22 -15.63
C LEU A 817 16.48 35.85 -15.40
N GLU A 818 17.02 35.24 -16.46
CA GLU A 818 17.62 33.91 -16.45
C GLU A 818 18.87 33.87 -17.35
N GLY A 819 19.86 33.04 -17.01
CA GLY A 819 21.03 32.78 -17.84
C GLY A 819 22.08 33.90 -17.81
N ARG A 820 22.60 34.29 -18.98
CA ARG A 820 23.76 35.21 -19.10
C ARG A 820 23.35 36.68 -18.96
N LEU A 821 22.81 37.02 -17.78
CA LEU A 821 22.48 38.38 -17.36
C LEU A 821 23.71 39.30 -17.44
N GLY A 822 23.56 40.52 -17.97
CA GLY A 822 24.69 41.43 -18.18
C GLY A 822 25.63 41.05 -19.34
N SER A 823 25.19 40.20 -20.29
CA SER A 823 25.88 39.97 -21.56
C SER A 823 25.33 40.83 -22.70
N LYS A 824 26.08 40.92 -23.81
CA LYS A 824 25.67 41.71 -25.00
C LYS A 824 24.33 41.28 -25.60
N TRP A 825 24.00 40.00 -25.49
CA TRP A 825 22.77 39.40 -26.03
C TRP A 825 22.09 38.59 -24.92
N PRO A 826 21.44 39.26 -23.94
CA PRO A 826 20.79 38.56 -22.85
C PRO A 826 19.50 37.91 -23.37
N VAL A 827 19.30 36.64 -23.02
CA VAL A 827 18.18 35.82 -23.48
C VAL A 827 17.27 35.52 -22.29
N PHE A 828 16.10 36.17 -22.24
CA PHE A 828 15.17 36.04 -21.11
C PHE A 828 14.01 35.10 -21.44
N GLU A 829 13.45 34.39 -20.46
CA GLU A 829 12.22 33.61 -20.67
C GLU A 829 10.97 34.50 -20.55
N LEU A 830 10.09 34.42 -21.55
CA LEU A 830 8.78 35.04 -21.56
C LEU A 830 7.80 34.27 -20.65
N LYS A 831 7.29 34.92 -19.62
CA LYS A 831 6.24 34.39 -18.73
C LYS A 831 4.84 34.93 -19.04
N ALA A 832 4.72 36.14 -19.60
CA ALA A 832 3.43 36.65 -20.07
C ALA A 832 3.57 37.72 -21.15
N ILE A 833 2.54 37.86 -21.99
CA ILE A 833 2.46 38.84 -23.07
C ILE A 833 1.08 39.52 -23.06
N ARG A 834 1.06 40.85 -23.23
CA ARG A 834 -0.14 41.68 -23.37
C ARG A 834 0.09 42.70 -24.47
N CYS A 835 -0.60 42.59 -25.60
CA CYS A 835 -0.49 43.62 -26.63
C CYS A 835 -1.23 44.89 -26.20
N LEU A 836 -0.63 46.05 -26.49
CA LEU A 836 -1.19 47.38 -26.18
C LEU A 836 -1.73 48.07 -27.43
N ASN A 837 -1.18 47.77 -28.61
CA ASN A 837 -1.65 48.28 -29.90
C ASN A 837 -1.47 47.23 -31.00
N CYS A 838 -2.40 46.28 -31.07
CA CYS A 838 -2.46 45.25 -32.11
C CYS A 838 -3.77 45.40 -32.90
N MET A 839 -3.67 45.44 -34.24
CA MET A 839 -4.82 45.52 -35.15
C MET A 839 -5.52 44.17 -35.41
N ALA A 840 -5.04 43.08 -34.82
CA ALA A 840 -5.60 41.74 -34.99
C ALA A 840 -6.71 41.46 -33.95
N GLN A 841 -7.87 40.99 -34.42
CA GLN A 841 -9.00 40.59 -33.57
C GLN A 841 -8.73 39.24 -32.87
N LEU A 842 -7.74 39.17 -31.98
CA LEU A 842 -7.70 38.14 -30.95
C LEU A 842 -8.66 38.54 -29.81
N SER A 843 -9.26 37.54 -29.16
CA SER A 843 -10.24 37.73 -28.08
C SER A 843 -9.75 38.70 -26.98
N PRO A 844 -10.63 39.53 -26.39
CA PRO A 844 -10.30 40.89 -25.99
C PRO A 844 -9.19 41.00 -24.94
N ALA A 845 -8.01 41.45 -25.39
CA ALA A 845 -6.90 42.00 -24.61
C ALA A 845 -6.47 41.22 -23.34
N ARG A 846 -6.74 39.91 -23.27
CA ARG A 846 -6.32 39.09 -22.12
C ARG A 846 -4.80 38.97 -22.11
N ARG A 847 -4.20 39.22 -20.94
CA ARG A 847 -2.79 38.91 -20.65
C ARG A 847 -2.62 37.40 -20.77
N HIS A 848 -1.92 36.94 -21.80
CA HIS A 848 -1.61 35.52 -21.95
C HIS A 848 -0.42 35.22 -21.03
N VAL A 849 -0.53 34.22 -20.16
CA VAL A 849 0.45 33.87 -19.13
C VAL A 849 0.84 32.41 -19.34
N LYS A 850 2.13 32.10 -19.21
CA LYS A 850 2.67 30.73 -19.17
C LYS A 850 2.00 29.96 -18.02
N ILE A 851 1.53 28.76 -18.28
CA ILE A 851 0.86 27.94 -17.27
C ILE A 851 1.94 27.27 -16.40
N GLU A 852 2.14 27.81 -15.20
CA GLU A 852 3.11 27.30 -14.22
C GLU A 852 2.35 26.62 -13.06
N HIS A 853 2.42 25.29 -12.97
CA HIS A 853 1.85 24.52 -11.86
C HIS A 853 2.67 24.73 -10.56
N ASP A 854 2.08 25.37 -9.55
CA ASP A 854 2.72 25.54 -8.23
C ASP A 854 2.56 24.27 -7.38
N TRP A 855 3.51 23.35 -7.53
CA TRP A 855 3.55 22.09 -6.76
C TRP A 855 3.62 22.30 -5.25
N ARG A 856 4.15 23.44 -4.78
CA ARG A 856 4.26 23.72 -3.34
C ARG A 856 2.92 24.16 -2.78
N SER A 857 2.15 24.96 -3.51
CA SER A 857 0.77 25.28 -3.15
C SER A 857 -0.09 24.01 -3.08
N THR A 858 0.03 23.12 -4.07
CA THR A 858 -0.70 21.83 -4.11
C THR A 858 -0.29 20.90 -2.96
N VAL A 859 1.01 20.72 -2.70
CA VAL A 859 1.49 19.88 -1.58
C VAL A 859 1.13 20.49 -0.23
N HIS A 860 1.18 21.81 -0.07
CA HIS A 860 0.77 22.48 1.16
C HIS A 860 -0.74 22.32 1.40
N GLY A 861 -1.57 22.42 0.35
CA GLY A 861 -3.00 22.10 0.41
C GLY A 861 -3.27 20.65 0.81
N ALA A 862 -2.48 19.69 0.32
CA ALA A 862 -2.59 18.29 0.71
C ALA A 862 -2.15 18.03 2.17
N VAL A 863 -1.09 18.70 2.65
CA VAL A 863 -0.66 18.65 4.06
C VAL A 863 -1.71 19.27 4.98
N LYS A 864 -2.30 20.41 4.58
CA LYS A 864 -3.42 21.04 5.28
C LYS A 864 -4.62 20.10 5.36
N PHE A 865 -5.06 19.54 4.24
CA PHE A 865 -6.15 18.57 4.18
C PHE A 865 -5.87 17.34 5.06
N ALA A 866 -4.63 16.83 5.07
CA ALA A 866 -4.25 15.71 5.92
C ALA A 866 -4.27 16.07 7.42
N PHE A 867 -3.87 17.29 7.80
CA PHE A 867 -4.01 17.76 9.18
C PHE A 867 -5.49 17.91 9.56
N ASP A 868 -6.29 18.55 8.70
CA ASP A 868 -7.72 18.75 8.92
C ASP A 868 -8.44 17.39 9.05
N PHE A 869 -8.10 16.38 8.24
CA PHE A 869 -8.69 15.02 8.35
C PHE A 869 -8.55 14.40 9.75
N PHE A 870 -7.42 14.60 10.44
CA PHE A 870 -7.16 13.98 11.75
C PHE A 870 -7.56 14.86 12.94
N PHE A 871 -7.70 16.17 12.77
CA PHE A 871 -7.89 17.11 13.88
C PHE A 871 -9.11 18.03 13.76
N PHE A 872 -9.70 18.21 12.58
CA PHE A 872 -11.00 18.88 12.45
C PHE A 872 -12.06 18.02 13.15
N PRO A 873 -13.06 18.60 13.84
CA PRO A 873 -13.39 20.02 14.02
C PRO A 873 -12.71 20.68 15.24
N PHE A 874 -11.79 20.02 15.93
CA PHE A 874 -11.11 20.56 17.11
C PHE A 874 -10.04 21.60 16.72
N LEU A 875 -9.14 21.24 15.80
CA LEU A 875 -8.15 22.13 15.19
C LEU A 875 -8.32 22.13 13.66
N SER A 876 -7.94 23.23 13.01
CA SER A 876 -7.75 23.28 11.56
C SER A 876 -6.45 24.00 11.21
N ALA A 877 -5.78 23.57 10.15
CA ALA A 877 -4.62 24.26 9.61
C ALA A 877 -5.03 25.55 8.85
N VAL A 878 -4.14 26.54 8.86
CA VAL A 878 -4.33 27.84 8.17
C VAL A 878 -4.09 27.70 6.68
#